data_AF-A0A173LMR0-F1
#
_entry.id   AF-A0A173LMR0-F1
#
_cell.length_a   1.000
_cell.length_b   1.000
_cell.length_c   1.000
_cell.angle_alpha   90.00
_cell.angle_beta   90.00
_cell.angle_gamma   90.00
#
_symmetry.space_group_name_H-M   'P 1'
#
loop_
_entity.id
_entity.type
_entity.pdbx_description
1 polymer ?
#
loop_
_entity_poly.entity_id
_entity_poly.type
_entity_poly.pdbx_seq_one_letter_code
_entity_poly.pdbx_strand_id
1 'polypeptide(L)'
;MLYVLGSLFIASFLAVPLTRFLGRKAFPIIALVPAAGAVWVLTQWGTEPEVSYNWVESLSLTLTLRMDALSMLMALIALGVGALVLFYCTFYFSDDEPRLHLFAGQLTAFAFVMFGLVVSDDMLVMYIFWELTSVLSFLLVGHYAERATSRRAATQALLVTTLGGLAMLVGVVILGETVGSYLLSDVVAAEPSGTAVRVALLLVILGAVTKSAIAPFHFWLPGAMAAPTPVSAYLHSAAMVKAGIFLVARLSPGLSGSPTWQIVLIGLGTVTLLMAGWRSLREYDLKLILAFGTVSQLGFLMILVGIGSRDTMLAGLTMLVAHSLFKSALFMSVGIIDHETGTRDIRHLSGLGRRWPAFSTFFVLAAASMAGLPPFVGFVGKEAAFATVLSDPRLHGMPGPVITGVLVIGSVLTFAYSARLVMGALRSKANHSFGRSPAVSSAHTPSLGFLSVPAILALGGLAFGLYSAPLEALFEQFVDVAFPPGSQWTSDHPYHLGLWHGFTLPLLFTAVVYLLGVVLYVTQRTVERLQFNKPALGNADRIYDEVLRLGDKASLRLTAFIQRGSLPLNIIIIMTTFVVFPMLALLIGTREGLRVELAAAPVIYALIIPVTIAVLAACVLHNRLAAVVCVSVTGFAVGAIFAFHGAPDLAVTQVLVETLMMVVFVLVLRTLPPNMAKMSGFIRTRAWVAIGVGVTVMIIGAYASNARVADPIGLRFPEIAYLLGDGKNAVNVTLVDIRAWDTLGEITVLIVAATGVASLVFRIGRYGSGPRLADAAKTRSGRRALGAARKHGTDHLGGFLRGASVRDPEARSLVLEATTRVVFPTMMVLSLFFFFAGHNNPGGGFAGGLVAGLALLLRYLAGGRYELGETIPFDAGRLLGAGLMISAGAAAVSIFFGAPPLSSAVFETTLPVFGDVKFHSALIFDVGIYLVVVGLVLDILRSLGARLELDARDVTELRERLSRRRMSKSGSLPLGRFSLLDDDKNAVSQKAPPVHLHEMPVAAENPSGPTSSGNETTGNDAGQKGDR
;
A
#
# COMPACT_ATOMS: atom_id res chain seq x y z
N MET A 1 -14.69 -36.77 -4.20
CA MET A 1 -14.52 -35.31 -4.01
C MET A 1 -13.27 -34.77 -4.69
N LEU A 2 -12.07 -35.13 -4.22
CA LEU A 2 -10.82 -34.62 -4.79
C LEU A 2 -10.67 -34.87 -6.28
N TYR A 3 -11.12 -36.01 -6.80
CA TYR A 3 -11.11 -36.28 -8.23
C TYR A 3 -11.98 -35.30 -9.03
N VAL A 4 -13.17 -34.95 -8.54
CA VAL A 4 -14.04 -33.97 -9.20
C VAL A 4 -13.40 -32.58 -9.15
N LEU A 5 -12.89 -32.19 -7.97
CA LEU A 5 -12.21 -30.92 -7.77
C LEU A 5 -10.97 -30.79 -8.68
N GLY A 6 -10.12 -31.82 -8.72
CA GLY A 6 -8.94 -31.89 -9.59
C GLY A 6 -9.29 -31.91 -11.07
N SER A 7 -10.36 -32.61 -11.46
CA SER A 7 -10.83 -32.63 -12.85
C SER A 7 -11.33 -31.26 -13.30
N LEU A 8 -12.10 -30.54 -12.47
CA LEU A 8 -12.55 -29.18 -12.77
C LEU A 8 -11.37 -28.19 -12.84
N PHE A 9 -10.40 -28.33 -11.94
CA PHE A 9 -9.17 -27.54 -11.97
C PHE A 9 -8.43 -27.74 -13.29
N ILE A 10 -8.10 -28.99 -13.65
CA ILE A 10 -7.41 -29.35 -14.90
C ILE A 10 -8.21 -28.87 -16.12
N ALA A 11 -9.53 -29.09 -16.12
CA ALA A 11 -10.41 -28.65 -17.20
C ALA A 11 -10.38 -27.13 -17.39
N SER A 12 -10.24 -26.35 -16.32
CA SER A 12 -10.15 -24.89 -16.44
C SER A 12 -8.89 -24.42 -17.17
N PHE A 13 -7.76 -25.11 -16.99
CA PHE A 13 -6.53 -24.82 -17.74
C PHE A 13 -6.60 -25.35 -19.17
N LEU A 14 -7.14 -26.56 -19.37
CA LEU A 14 -7.29 -27.18 -20.69
C LEU A 14 -8.35 -26.49 -21.57
N ALA A 15 -9.34 -25.83 -20.97
CA ALA A 15 -10.34 -25.04 -21.68
C ALA A 15 -9.71 -23.94 -22.54
N VAL A 16 -8.60 -23.36 -22.10
CA VAL A 16 -7.89 -22.29 -22.83
C VAL A 16 -7.33 -22.79 -24.18
N PRO A 17 -6.40 -23.77 -24.24
CA PRO A 17 -5.91 -24.30 -25.51
C PRO A 17 -7.02 -24.96 -26.33
N LEU A 18 -7.95 -25.69 -25.71
CA LEU A 18 -9.03 -26.37 -26.43
C LEU A 18 -9.92 -25.36 -27.19
N THR A 19 -10.26 -24.24 -26.56
CA THR A 19 -11.05 -23.17 -27.19
C THR A 19 -10.25 -22.41 -28.24
N ARG A 20 -8.91 -22.32 -28.12
CA ARG A 20 -8.07 -21.76 -29.19
C ARG A 20 -8.07 -22.61 -30.46
N PHE A 21 -8.11 -23.94 -30.33
CA PHE A 21 -8.08 -24.85 -31.47
C PHE A 21 -9.46 -25.12 -32.07
N LEU A 22 -10.47 -25.32 -31.23
CA LEU A 22 -11.82 -25.73 -31.66
C LEU A 22 -12.83 -24.57 -31.69
N GLY A 23 -12.43 -23.36 -31.29
CA GLY A 23 -13.32 -22.22 -31.15
C GLY A 23 -14.46 -22.53 -30.17
N ARG A 24 -15.68 -22.08 -30.49
CA ARG A 24 -16.88 -22.33 -29.69
C ARG A 24 -17.27 -23.81 -29.60
N LYS A 25 -16.79 -24.67 -30.49
CA LYS A 25 -17.05 -26.12 -30.44
C LYS A 25 -16.33 -26.81 -29.28
N ALA A 26 -15.43 -26.12 -28.57
CA ALA A 26 -14.83 -26.61 -27.33
C ALA A 26 -15.83 -26.70 -26.17
N PHE A 27 -16.82 -25.80 -26.12
CA PHE A 27 -17.72 -25.66 -24.97
C PHE A 27 -18.49 -26.94 -24.58
N PRO A 28 -19.06 -27.73 -25.51
CA PRO A 28 -19.71 -28.98 -25.17
C PRO A 28 -18.76 -30.00 -24.54
N ILE A 29 -17.50 -30.05 -24.99
CA ILE A 29 -16.47 -30.94 -24.42
C ILE A 29 -16.13 -30.49 -23.00
N ILE A 30 -15.94 -29.18 -22.81
CA ILE A 30 -15.65 -28.59 -21.49
C ILE A 30 -16.82 -28.84 -20.52
N ALA A 31 -18.06 -28.74 -21.00
CA ALA A 31 -19.28 -28.96 -20.22
C ALA A 31 -19.43 -30.40 -19.68
N LEU A 32 -18.79 -31.39 -20.31
CA LEU A 32 -18.83 -32.78 -19.85
C LEU A 32 -18.21 -32.95 -18.46
N VAL A 33 -17.22 -32.14 -18.09
CA VAL A 33 -16.53 -32.25 -16.80
C VAL A 33 -17.45 -31.87 -15.63
N PRO A 34 -18.06 -30.68 -15.59
CA PRO A 34 -19.04 -30.37 -14.56
C PRO A 34 -20.31 -31.25 -14.67
N ALA A 35 -20.71 -31.69 -15.87
CA ALA A 35 -21.83 -32.64 -16.00
C ALA A 35 -21.52 -33.99 -15.33
N ALA A 36 -20.34 -34.56 -15.57
CA ALA A 36 -19.89 -35.78 -14.92
C ALA A 36 -19.74 -35.59 -13.40
N GLY A 37 -19.28 -34.42 -12.96
CA GLY A 37 -19.25 -34.05 -11.55
C GLY A 37 -20.66 -34.02 -10.92
N ALA A 38 -21.65 -33.44 -11.61
CA ALA A 38 -23.04 -33.42 -11.14
C ALA A 38 -23.65 -34.84 -11.07
N VAL A 39 -23.39 -35.68 -12.08
CA VAL A 39 -23.80 -37.09 -12.06
C VAL A 39 -23.14 -37.83 -10.89
N TRP A 40 -21.86 -37.61 -10.65
CA TRP A 40 -21.17 -38.20 -9.50
C TRP A 40 -21.76 -37.74 -8.16
N VAL A 41 -22.12 -36.46 -8.00
CA VAL A 41 -22.81 -35.99 -6.78
C VAL A 41 -24.13 -36.72 -6.58
N LEU A 42 -24.92 -36.95 -7.64
CA LEU A 42 -26.16 -37.73 -7.56
C LEU A 42 -25.92 -39.17 -7.09
N THR A 43 -24.83 -39.82 -7.51
CA THR A 43 -24.54 -41.20 -7.08
C THR A 43 -24.03 -41.28 -5.64
N GLN A 44 -23.59 -40.17 -5.05
CA GLN A 44 -23.17 -40.11 -3.65
C GLN A 44 -24.29 -39.71 -2.70
N TRP A 45 -25.52 -39.50 -3.20
CA TRP A 45 -26.61 -39.00 -2.36
C TRP A 45 -26.88 -39.92 -1.16
N GLY A 46 -26.91 -39.35 0.05
CA GLY A 46 -27.11 -40.07 1.32
C GLY A 46 -25.88 -40.77 1.90
N THR A 47 -24.70 -40.67 1.27
CA THR A 47 -23.46 -41.32 1.77
C THR A 47 -22.55 -40.43 2.61
N GLU A 48 -22.87 -39.13 2.72
CA GLU A 48 -22.10 -38.08 3.42
C GLU A 48 -20.56 -38.23 3.35
N PRO A 49 -19.94 -38.25 2.15
CA PRO A 49 -18.51 -38.49 2.04
C PRO A 49 -17.71 -37.34 2.68
N GLU A 50 -16.67 -37.70 3.43
CA GLU A 50 -15.74 -36.79 4.07
C GLU A 50 -14.29 -37.19 3.76
N VAL A 51 -13.44 -36.20 3.50
CA VAL A 51 -12.01 -36.39 3.23
C VAL A 51 -11.24 -35.24 3.86
N SER A 52 -10.19 -35.54 4.64
CA SER A 52 -9.40 -34.53 5.34
C SER A 52 -7.90 -34.72 5.10
N TYR A 53 -7.20 -33.61 4.81
CA TYR A 53 -5.74 -33.57 4.66
C TYR A 53 -5.16 -32.33 5.34
N ASN A 54 -4.20 -32.51 6.24
CA ASN A 54 -3.49 -31.39 6.87
C ASN A 54 -2.68 -30.62 5.82
N TRP A 55 -3.00 -29.34 5.60
CA TRP A 55 -2.30 -28.52 4.60
C TRP A 55 -1.24 -27.64 5.25
N VAL A 56 -1.61 -26.83 6.26
CA VAL A 56 -0.68 -25.98 7.02
C VAL A 56 -1.00 -26.08 8.50
N GLU A 57 -0.31 -26.97 9.19
CA GLU A 57 -0.57 -27.32 10.60
C GLU A 57 -0.40 -26.12 11.55
N SER A 58 0.58 -25.25 11.31
CA SER A 58 0.83 -24.06 12.15
C SER A 58 -0.30 -23.02 12.11
N LEU A 59 -1.19 -23.10 11.11
CA LEU A 59 -2.37 -22.24 10.97
C LEU A 59 -3.67 -22.99 11.28
N SER A 60 -3.59 -24.24 11.77
CA SER A 60 -4.73 -25.15 11.90
C SER A 60 -5.54 -25.29 10.60
N LEU A 61 -4.88 -25.11 9.45
CA LEU A 61 -5.50 -25.09 8.14
C LEU A 61 -5.51 -26.49 7.55
N THR A 62 -6.70 -27.09 7.50
CA THR A 62 -6.90 -28.47 7.04
C THR A 62 -7.78 -28.48 5.81
N LEU A 63 -7.38 -29.19 4.75
CA LEU A 63 -8.23 -29.41 3.59
C LEU A 63 -9.28 -30.49 3.93
N THR A 64 -10.25 -30.10 4.75
CA THR A 64 -11.39 -30.94 5.11
C THR A 64 -12.54 -30.65 4.17
N LEU A 65 -12.84 -31.62 3.30
CA LEU A 65 -13.96 -31.59 2.39
C LEU A 65 -15.05 -32.52 2.90
N ARG A 66 -16.26 -31.99 3.09
CA ARG A 66 -17.43 -32.73 3.56
C ARG A 66 -18.62 -32.44 2.66
N MET A 67 -19.33 -33.49 2.25
CA MET A 67 -20.53 -33.34 1.42
C MET A 67 -21.76 -33.86 2.15
N ASP A 68 -22.40 -33.01 2.94
CA ASP A 68 -23.74 -33.28 3.46
C ASP A 68 -24.80 -32.98 2.38
N ALA A 69 -26.08 -33.22 2.69
CA ALA A 69 -27.17 -33.01 1.75
C ALA A 69 -27.29 -31.54 1.26
N LEU A 70 -26.96 -30.53 2.08
CA LEU A 70 -26.93 -29.13 1.65
C LEU A 70 -25.79 -28.84 0.67
N SER A 71 -24.58 -29.33 0.96
CA SER A 71 -23.42 -29.23 0.08
C SER A 71 -23.66 -29.96 -1.24
N MET A 72 -24.29 -31.15 -1.21
CA MET A 72 -24.67 -31.89 -2.42
C MET A 72 -25.67 -31.11 -3.26
N LEU A 73 -26.72 -30.54 -2.66
CA LEU A 73 -27.70 -29.71 -3.37
C LEU A 73 -27.04 -28.53 -4.08
N MET A 74 -26.19 -27.79 -3.36
CA MET A 74 -25.47 -26.65 -3.91
C MET A 74 -24.45 -27.06 -4.98
N ALA A 75 -23.78 -28.21 -4.82
CA ALA A 75 -22.89 -28.77 -5.82
C ALA A 75 -23.64 -29.16 -7.10
N LEU A 76 -24.83 -29.77 -7.00
CA LEU A 76 -25.67 -30.08 -8.17
C LEU A 76 -26.11 -28.83 -8.91
N ILE A 77 -26.49 -27.78 -8.18
CA ILE A 77 -26.87 -26.51 -8.78
C ILE A 77 -25.66 -25.87 -9.48
N ALA A 78 -24.51 -25.79 -8.81
CA ALA A 78 -23.30 -25.20 -9.38
C ALA A 78 -22.83 -25.98 -10.61
N LEU A 79 -22.66 -27.30 -10.50
CA LEU A 79 -22.13 -28.13 -11.57
C LEU A 79 -23.15 -28.38 -12.69
N GLY A 80 -24.41 -28.67 -12.35
CA GLY A 80 -25.47 -28.96 -13.31
C GLY A 80 -25.84 -27.72 -14.14
N VAL A 81 -26.14 -26.60 -13.49
CA VAL A 81 -26.39 -25.34 -14.22
C VAL A 81 -25.12 -24.85 -14.91
N GLY A 82 -23.94 -25.02 -14.30
CA GLY A 82 -22.66 -24.67 -14.91
C GLY A 82 -22.41 -25.43 -16.22
N ALA A 83 -22.67 -26.73 -16.25
CA ALA A 83 -22.57 -27.54 -17.47
C ALA A 83 -23.54 -27.07 -18.56
N LEU A 84 -24.79 -26.78 -18.18
CA LEU A 84 -25.80 -26.24 -19.09
C LEU A 84 -25.41 -24.87 -19.66
N VAL A 85 -24.87 -23.97 -18.82
CA VAL A 85 -24.40 -22.65 -19.26
C VAL A 85 -23.17 -22.78 -20.17
N LEU A 86 -22.22 -23.67 -19.87
CA LEU A 86 -21.10 -23.95 -20.77
C LEU A 86 -21.61 -24.45 -22.12
N PHE A 87 -22.54 -25.40 -22.14
CA PHE A 87 -23.14 -25.87 -23.40
C PHE A 87 -23.86 -24.75 -24.15
N TYR A 88 -24.59 -23.86 -23.45
CA TYR A 88 -25.23 -22.67 -24.03
C TYR A 88 -24.23 -21.71 -24.70
N CYS A 89 -23.01 -21.59 -24.17
CA CYS A 89 -21.96 -20.73 -24.76
C CYS A 89 -21.60 -21.11 -26.20
N THR A 90 -21.78 -22.39 -26.59
CA THR A 90 -21.57 -22.88 -27.97
C THR A 90 -22.40 -22.11 -29.00
N PHE A 91 -23.61 -21.70 -28.61
CA PHE A 91 -24.56 -21.02 -29.49
C PHE A 91 -24.55 -19.50 -29.29
N TYR A 92 -24.17 -19.04 -28.09
CA TYR A 92 -24.16 -17.61 -27.75
C TYR A 92 -22.97 -16.85 -28.35
N PHE A 93 -21.78 -17.46 -28.39
CA PHE A 93 -20.58 -16.81 -28.92
C PHE A 93 -20.29 -17.21 -30.36
N SER A 94 -19.64 -16.29 -31.08
CA SER A 94 -18.98 -16.54 -32.35
C SER A 94 -17.49 -16.84 -32.15
N ASP A 95 -16.85 -17.46 -33.14
CA ASP A 95 -15.44 -17.89 -33.05
C ASP A 95 -14.45 -16.70 -33.03
N ASP A 96 -14.89 -15.52 -33.44
CA ASP A 96 -14.14 -14.26 -33.45
C ASP A 96 -14.27 -13.46 -32.15
N GLU A 97 -15.04 -13.93 -31.16
CA GLU A 97 -15.20 -13.24 -29.87
C GLU A 97 -13.83 -13.00 -29.21
N PRO A 98 -13.49 -11.74 -28.89
CA PRO A 98 -12.23 -11.42 -28.24
C PRO A 98 -12.09 -12.17 -26.92
N ARG A 99 -10.93 -12.80 -26.70
CA ARG A 99 -10.58 -13.49 -25.45
C ARG A 99 -11.50 -14.67 -25.08
N LEU A 100 -12.23 -15.25 -26.05
CA LEU A 100 -13.12 -16.40 -25.81
C LEU A 100 -12.44 -17.56 -25.07
N HIS A 101 -11.17 -17.82 -25.36
CA HIS A 101 -10.39 -18.87 -24.70
C HIS A 101 -10.13 -18.59 -23.20
N LEU A 102 -9.89 -17.33 -22.83
CA LEU A 102 -9.75 -16.94 -21.42
C LEU A 102 -11.10 -17.03 -20.71
N PHE A 103 -12.17 -16.59 -21.38
CA PHE A 103 -13.53 -16.69 -20.87
C PHE A 103 -13.91 -18.14 -20.55
N ALA A 104 -13.65 -19.08 -21.48
CA ALA A 104 -13.93 -20.50 -21.27
C ALA A 104 -13.17 -21.08 -20.06
N GLY A 105 -11.89 -20.73 -19.92
CA GLY A 105 -11.07 -21.12 -18.77
C GLY A 105 -11.61 -20.54 -17.45
N GLN A 106 -11.93 -19.24 -17.43
CA GLN A 106 -12.45 -18.55 -16.24
C GLN A 106 -13.83 -19.07 -15.81
N LEU A 107 -14.74 -19.33 -16.76
CA LEU A 107 -16.07 -19.84 -16.47
C LEU A 107 -16.02 -21.28 -15.94
N THR A 108 -15.08 -22.09 -16.43
CA THR A 108 -14.82 -23.45 -15.94
C THR A 108 -14.13 -23.43 -14.58
N ALA A 109 -13.15 -22.54 -14.39
CA ALA A 109 -12.52 -22.29 -13.08
C ALA A 109 -13.57 -21.86 -12.06
N PHE A 110 -14.59 -21.12 -12.47
CA PHE A 110 -15.67 -20.72 -11.58
C PHE A 110 -16.50 -21.93 -11.08
N ALA A 111 -16.69 -22.97 -11.91
CA ALA A 111 -17.28 -24.23 -11.46
C ALA A 111 -16.38 -24.98 -10.45
N PHE A 112 -15.06 -25.01 -10.69
CA PHE A 112 -14.08 -25.54 -9.74
C PHE A 112 -14.18 -24.84 -8.37
N VAL A 113 -14.14 -23.50 -8.37
CA VAL A 113 -14.14 -22.72 -7.13
C VAL A 113 -15.47 -22.84 -6.40
N MET A 114 -16.61 -22.79 -7.11
CA MET A 114 -17.92 -22.96 -6.48
C MET A 114 -18.12 -24.34 -5.89
N PHE A 115 -17.64 -25.39 -6.57
CA PHE A 115 -17.65 -26.73 -6.00
C PHE A 115 -16.76 -26.83 -4.76
N GLY A 116 -15.54 -26.28 -4.82
CA GLY A 116 -14.65 -26.19 -3.66
C GLY A 116 -15.27 -25.47 -2.48
N LEU A 117 -15.92 -24.32 -2.72
CA LEU A 117 -16.59 -23.53 -1.68
C LEU A 117 -17.66 -24.34 -0.94
N VAL A 118 -18.53 -25.04 -1.68
CA VAL A 118 -19.70 -25.70 -1.07
C VAL A 118 -19.36 -27.01 -0.37
N VAL A 119 -18.24 -27.64 -0.72
CA VAL A 119 -17.78 -28.89 -0.08
C VAL A 119 -16.73 -28.65 1.00
N SER A 120 -16.27 -27.42 1.22
CA SER A 120 -15.29 -27.10 2.27
C SER A 120 -15.96 -27.09 3.64
N ASP A 121 -15.46 -27.90 4.57
CA ASP A 121 -15.87 -27.83 5.97
C ASP A 121 -14.92 -26.92 6.79
N ASP A 122 -13.64 -26.84 6.42
CA ASP A 122 -12.73 -25.86 7.01
C ASP A 122 -13.08 -24.43 6.53
N MET A 123 -13.36 -23.52 7.48
CA MET A 123 -13.79 -22.14 7.21
C MET A 123 -12.72 -21.30 6.51
N LEU A 124 -11.44 -21.56 6.76
CA LEU A 124 -10.33 -20.85 6.12
C LEU A 124 -10.18 -21.31 4.67
N VAL A 125 -10.32 -22.62 4.41
CA VAL A 125 -10.37 -23.15 3.03
C VAL A 125 -11.60 -22.64 2.29
N MET A 126 -12.77 -22.64 2.93
CA MET A 126 -13.99 -22.04 2.39
C MET A 126 -13.76 -20.56 2.05
N TYR A 127 -13.08 -19.79 2.92
CA TYR A 127 -12.71 -18.39 2.65
C TYR A 127 -11.77 -18.23 1.44
N ILE A 128 -10.81 -19.14 1.24
CA ILE A 128 -9.95 -19.12 0.04
C ILE A 128 -10.80 -19.29 -1.22
N PHE A 129 -11.69 -20.29 -1.26
CA PHE A 129 -12.62 -20.45 -2.37
C PHE A 129 -13.58 -19.25 -2.49
N TRP A 130 -13.99 -18.67 -1.37
CA TRP A 130 -14.81 -17.46 -1.33
C TRP A 130 -14.14 -16.28 -2.05
N GLU A 131 -12.88 -15.98 -1.78
CA GLU A 131 -12.18 -14.89 -2.48
C GLU A 131 -11.83 -15.26 -3.92
N LEU A 132 -11.51 -16.52 -4.21
CA LEU A 132 -11.34 -16.98 -5.60
C LEU A 132 -12.62 -16.76 -6.43
N THR A 133 -13.82 -16.91 -5.85
CA THR A 133 -15.06 -16.57 -6.59
C THR A 133 -15.17 -15.06 -6.83
N SER A 134 -14.69 -14.21 -5.90
CA SER A 134 -14.65 -12.75 -6.10
C SER A 134 -13.74 -12.39 -7.28
N VAL A 135 -12.54 -12.96 -7.32
CA VAL A 135 -11.55 -12.72 -8.38
C VAL A 135 -12.05 -13.20 -9.74
N LEU A 136 -12.58 -14.42 -9.84
CA LEU A 136 -13.11 -14.94 -11.10
C LEU A 136 -14.35 -14.16 -11.56
N SER A 137 -15.21 -13.73 -10.64
CA SER A 137 -16.34 -12.85 -10.96
C SER A 137 -15.87 -11.50 -11.51
N PHE A 138 -14.87 -10.89 -10.89
CA PHE A 138 -14.25 -9.66 -11.40
C PHE A 138 -13.75 -9.82 -12.84
N LEU A 139 -13.05 -10.91 -13.14
CA LEU A 139 -12.54 -11.19 -14.49
C LEU A 139 -13.68 -11.42 -15.50
N LEU A 140 -14.70 -12.18 -15.13
CA LEU A 140 -15.84 -12.49 -16.00
C LEU A 140 -16.76 -11.27 -16.24
N VAL A 141 -16.98 -10.42 -15.24
CA VAL A 141 -17.70 -9.14 -15.39
C VAL A 141 -16.87 -8.14 -16.19
N GLY A 142 -15.55 -8.20 -16.07
CA GLY A 142 -14.59 -7.40 -16.81
C GLY A 142 -14.24 -7.92 -18.20
N HIS A 143 -14.99 -8.88 -18.77
CA HIS A 143 -14.69 -9.48 -20.08
C HIS A 143 -14.48 -8.43 -21.18
N TYR A 144 -15.39 -7.45 -21.27
CA TYR A 144 -15.31 -6.29 -22.17
C TYR A 144 -14.47 -5.15 -21.56
N ALA A 145 -13.19 -5.43 -21.26
CA ALA A 145 -12.29 -4.55 -20.53
C ALA A 145 -12.03 -3.20 -21.22
N GLU A 146 -12.23 -3.09 -22.52
CA GLU A 146 -12.14 -1.86 -23.29
C GLU A 146 -13.24 -0.84 -22.89
N ARG A 147 -14.40 -1.32 -22.43
CA ARG A 147 -15.52 -0.48 -22.01
C ARG A 147 -15.33 0.02 -20.58
N ALA A 148 -15.29 1.34 -20.40
CA ALA A 148 -15.15 1.96 -19.07
C ALA A 148 -16.26 1.51 -18.09
N THR A 149 -17.47 1.28 -18.59
CA THR A 149 -18.61 0.79 -17.80
C THR A 149 -18.38 -0.63 -17.29
N SER A 150 -17.82 -1.54 -18.10
CA SER A 150 -17.49 -2.91 -17.69
C SER A 150 -16.38 -2.91 -16.64
N ARG A 151 -15.33 -2.09 -16.83
CA ARG A 151 -14.26 -1.94 -15.84
C ARG A 151 -14.79 -1.42 -14.51
N ARG A 152 -15.59 -0.35 -14.53
CA ARG A 152 -16.21 0.20 -13.32
C ARG A 152 -17.07 -0.82 -12.61
N ALA A 153 -17.93 -1.54 -13.34
CA ALA A 153 -18.81 -2.56 -12.77
C ALA A 153 -18.01 -3.71 -12.13
N ALA A 154 -16.97 -4.19 -12.82
CA ALA A 154 -16.09 -5.24 -12.30
C ALA A 154 -15.38 -4.77 -11.01
N THR A 155 -14.74 -3.60 -11.03
CA THR A 155 -14.04 -3.05 -9.85
C THR A 155 -15.00 -2.80 -8.68
N GLN A 156 -16.22 -2.31 -8.95
CA GLN A 156 -17.23 -2.12 -7.91
C GLN A 156 -17.64 -3.45 -7.27
N ALA A 157 -17.91 -4.47 -8.09
CA ALA A 157 -18.23 -5.81 -7.58
C ALA A 157 -17.09 -6.37 -6.72
N LEU A 158 -15.85 -6.32 -7.21
CA LEU A 158 -14.67 -6.80 -6.47
C LEU A 158 -14.52 -6.08 -5.12
N LEU A 159 -14.52 -4.74 -5.11
CA LEU A 159 -14.33 -3.96 -3.89
C LEU A 159 -15.42 -4.25 -2.85
N VAL A 160 -16.68 -4.35 -3.26
CA VAL A 160 -17.79 -4.63 -2.35
C VAL A 160 -17.72 -6.07 -1.81
N THR A 161 -17.44 -7.05 -2.66
CA THR A 161 -17.38 -8.45 -2.21
C THR A 161 -16.14 -8.73 -1.37
N THR A 162 -14.99 -8.14 -1.70
CA THR A 162 -13.75 -8.29 -0.92
C THR A 162 -13.82 -7.52 0.40
N LEU A 163 -14.52 -6.38 0.47
CA LEU A 163 -14.80 -5.73 1.77
C LEU A 163 -15.55 -6.68 2.71
N GLY A 164 -16.61 -7.33 2.24
CA GLY A 164 -17.34 -8.29 3.05
C GLY A 164 -16.55 -9.58 3.31
N GLY A 165 -15.76 -10.05 2.34
CA GLY A 165 -14.88 -11.21 2.51
C GLY A 165 -13.81 -11.00 3.58
N LEU A 166 -13.11 -9.86 3.55
CA LEU A 166 -12.11 -9.50 4.57
C LEU A 166 -12.74 -9.35 5.95
N ALA A 167 -13.93 -8.77 6.04
CA ALA A 167 -14.67 -8.72 7.30
C ALA A 167 -15.02 -10.14 7.79
N MET A 168 -15.53 -11.00 6.89
CA MET A 168 -15.82 -12.41 7.18
C MET A 168 -14.58 -13.16 7.67
N LEU A 169 -13.39 -12.93 7.10
CA LEU A 169 -12.15 -13.54 7.57
C LEU A 169 -11.87 -13.21 9.04
N VAL A 170 -12.03 -11.93 9.44
CA VAL A 170 -11.89 -11.53 10.85
C VAL A 170 -12.92 -12.26 11.71
N GLY A 171 -14.16 -12.40 11.24
CA GLY A 171 -15.20 -13.17 11.93
C GLY A 171 -14.85 -14.67 12.06
N VAL A 172 -14.33 -15.28 10.99
CA VAL A 172 -13.87 -16.69 10.98
C VAL A 172 -12.73 -16.90 11.97
N VAL A 173 -11.76 -16.00 12.04
CA VAL A 173 -10.66 -16.08 13.01
C VAL A 173 -11.19 -15.96 14.44
N ILE A 174 -12.08 -15.00 14.72
CA ILE A 174 -12.65 -14.88 16.07
C ILE A 174 -13.44 -16.15 16.44
N LEU A 175 -14.28 -16.69 15.54
CA LEU A 175 -15.02 -17.91 15.80
C LEU A 175 -14.08 -19.11 16.02
N GLY A 176 -13.10 -19.29 15.14
CA GLY A 176 -12.14 -20.38 15.20
C GLY A 176 -11.34 -20.38 16.50
N GLU A 177 -10.82 -19.22 16.91
CA GLU A 177 -10.10 -19.07 18.19
C GLU A 177 -11.02 -19.25 19.41
N THR A 178 -12.30 -18.87 19.33
CA THR A 178 -13.24 -19.08 20.44
C THR A 178 -13.67 -20.53 20.63
N VAL A 179 -13.82 -21.28 19.53
CA VAL A 179 -14.23 -22.69 19.55
C VAL A 179 -13.02 -23.62 19.71
N GLY A 180 -11.83 -23.18 19.28
CA GLY A 180 -10.62 -24.00 19.21
C GLY A 180 -10.53 -24.88 17.95
N SER A 181 -11.41 -24.64 16.96
CA SER A 181 -11.45 -25.36 15.68
C SER A 181 -11.93 -24.44 14.56
N TYR A 182 -11.34 -24.60 13.38
CA TYR A 182 -11.74 -23.90 12.15
C TYR A 182 -12.74 -24.70 11.31
N LEU A 183 -13.16 -25.88 11.76
CA LEU A 183 -14.18 -26.68 11.09
C LEU A 183 -15.57 -26.08 11.33
N LEU A 184 -16.31 -25.88 10.26
CA LEU A 184 -17.66 -25.34 10.26
C LEU A 184 -18.63 -26.26 11.01
N SER A 185 -18.44 -27.58 10.87
CA SER A 185 -19.22 -28.58 11.60
C SER A 185 -19.03 -28.48 13.12
N ASP A 186 -17.80 -28.26 13.60
CA ASP A 186 -17.51 -28.05 15.02
C ASP A 186 -18.14 -26.75 15.54
N VAL A 187 -18.04 -25.66 14.78
CA VAL A 187 -18.65 -24.36 15.16
C VAL A 187 -20.18 -24.47 15.28
N VAL A 188 -20.82 -25.19 14.36
CA VAL A 188 -22.26 -25.40 14.40
C VAL A 188 -22.65 -26.28 15.59
N ALA A 189 -21.88 -27.34 15.88
CA ALA A 189 -22.15 -28.24 17.00
C ALA A 189 -21.89 -27.61 18.38
N ALA A 190 -20.94 -26.67 18.47
CA ALA A 190 -20.55 -26.03 19.72
C ALA A 190 -21.53 -24.94 20.20
N GLU A 191 -22.41 -24.44 19.32
CA GLU A 191 -23.37 -23.35 19.59
C GLU A 191 -22.77 -22.18 20.39
N PRO A 192 -21.64 -21.59 19.95
CA PRO A 192 -20.90 -20.64 20.76
C PRO A 192 -21.71 -19.37 21.03
N SER A 193 -21.49 -18.76 22.19
CA SER A 193 -22.19 -17.54 22.62
C SER A 193 -21.25 -16.51 23.27
N GLY A 194 -21.73 -15.27 23.42
CA GLY A 194 -20.97 -14.15 24.01
C GLY A 194 -20.76 -12.98 23.05
N THR A 195 -20.16 -11.90 23.55
CA THR A 195 -20.00 -10.65 22.79
C THR A 195 -19.06 -10.80 21.60
N ALA A 196 -17.92 -11.49 21.78
CA ALA A 196 -16.97 -11.75 20.71
C ALA A 196 -17.62 -12.56 19.57
N VAL A 197 -18.38 -13.61 19.91
CA VAL A 197 -19.14 -14.42 18.96
C VAL A 197 -20.18 -13.58 18.22
N ARG A 198 -20.94 -12.71 18.91
CA ARG A 198 -21.90 -11.82 18.23
C ARG A 198 -21.23 -10.87 17.23
N VAL A 199 -20.07 -10.31 17.57
CA VAL A 199 -19.28 -9.49 16.65
C VAL A 199 -18.81 -10.33 15.47
N ALA A 200 -18.29 -11.53 15.73
CA ALA A 200 -17.84 -12.45 14.70
C ALA A 200 -18.98 -12.86 13.75
N LEU A 201 -20.17 -13.16 14.28
CA LEU A 201 -21.37 -13.45 13.50
C LEU A 201 -21.76 -12.28 12.61
N LEU A 202 -21.75 -11.05 13.10
CA LEU A 202 -22.04 -9.86 12.28
C LEU A 202 -21.03 -9.71 11.14
N LEU A 203 -19.76 -9.99 11.40
CA LEU A 203 -18.69 -9.94 10.39
C LEU A 203 -18.82 -11.05 9.34
N VAL A 204 -19.19 -12.27 9.75
CA VAL A 204 -19.48 -13.38 8.83
C VAL A 204 -20.74 -13.10 8.00
N ILE A 205 -21.81 -12.63 8.63
CA ILE A 205 -23.05 -12.20 7.96
C ILE A 205 -22.76 -11.08 6.95
N LEU A 206 -21.86 -10.14 7.28
CA LEU A 206 -21.47 -9.08 6.35
C LEU A 206 -20.86 -9.65 5.07
N GLY A 207 -20.04 -10.70 5.16
CA GLY A 207 -19.58 -11.46 4.00
C GLY A 207 -20.74 -12.06 3.19
N ALA A 208 -21.65 -12.76 3.85
CA ALA A 208 -22.80 -13.40 3.20
C ALA A 208 -23.72 -12.38 2.48
N VAL A 209 -23.99 -11.24 3.13
CA VAL A 209 -24.85 -10.15 2.64
C VAL A 209 -24.22 -9.45 1.44
N THR A 210 -22.91 -9.15 1.45
CA THR A 210 -22.26 -8.50 0.29
C THR A 210 -22.24 -9.41 -0.93
N LYS A 211 -21.93 -10.71 -0.74
CA LYS A 211 -21.86 -11.70 -1.83
C LYS A 211 -23.23 -12.03 -2.44
N SER A 212 -24.28 -11.99 -1.61
CA SER A 212 -25.67 -12.25 -2.03
C SER A 212 -26.41 -10.99 -2.43
N ALA A 213 -25.70 -9.86 -2.63
CA ALA A 213 -26.28 -8.59 -3.07
C ALA A 213 -27.47 -8.14 -2.20
N ILE A 214 -27.40 -8.35 -0.89
CA ILE A 214 -28.43 -7.91 0.07
C ILE A 214 -28.23 -6.42 0.35
N ALA A 215 -29.32 -5.67 0.53
CA ALA A 215 -29.25 -4.25 0.88
C ALA A 215 -28.46 -4.06 2.19
N PRO A 216 -27.59 -3.03 2.29
CA PRO A 216 -27.38 -1.95 1.33
C PRO A 216 -26.42 -2.28 0.17
N PHE A 217 -25.78 -3.45 0.14
CA PHE A 217 -24.71 -3.80 -0.82
C PHE A 217 -25.21 -4.32 -2.18
N HIS A 218 -26.51 -4.33 -2.43
CA HIS A 218 -27.13 -4.83 -3.66
C HIS A 218 -26.67 -4.18 -4.99
N PHE A 219 -26.13 -2.97 -4.96
CA PHE A 219 -25.94 -2.12 -6.14
C PHE A 219 -24.90 -2.63 -7.15
N TRP A 220 -23.96 -3.50 -6.73
CA TRP A 220 -22.98 -4.08 -7.66
C TRP A 220 -23.63 -5.06 -8.65
N LEU A 221 -24.71 -5.75 -8.26
CA LEU A 221 -25.32 -6.80 -9.07
C LEU A 221 -26.00 -6.26 -10.36
N PRO A 222 -26.79 -5.17 -10.31
CA PRO A 222 -27.27 -4.52 -11.54
C PRO A 222 -26.14 -4.03 -12.45
N GLY A 223 -25.07 -3.48 -11.89
CA GLY A 223 -23.88 -3.06 -12.65
C GLY A 223 -23.17 -4.22 -13.36
N ALA A 224 -23.11 -5.38 -12.69
CA ALA A 224 -22.52 -6.60 -13.24
C ALA A 224 -23.24 -7.17 -14.47
N MET A 225 -24.45 -6.68 -14.80
CA MET A 225 -25.17 -7.04 -16.05
C MET A 225 -24.51 -6.49 -17.33
N ALA A 226 -23.40 -5.76 -17.20
CA ALA A 226 -22.48 -5.47 -18.29
C ALA A 226 -21.80 -6.73 -18.85
N ALA A 227 -21.72 -7.81 -18.06
CA ALA A 227 -21.12 -9.07 -18.46
C ALA A 227 -21.91 -9.79 -19.59
N PRO A 228 -21.26 -10.70 -20.34
CA PRO A 228 -21.94 -11.61 -21.24
C PRO A 228 -23.06 -12.38 -20.52
N THR A 229 -24.16 -12.64 -21.22
CA THR A 229 -25.35 -13.27 -20.61
C THR A 229 -25.09 -14.64 -19.96
N PRO A 230 -24.21 -15.51 -20.50
CA PRO A 230 -23.86 -16.75 -19.82
C PRO A 230 -23.29 -16.53 -18.40
N VAL A 231 -22.52 -15.45 -18.19
CA VAL A 231 -22.01 -15.07 -16.86
C VAL A 231 -23.16 -14.74 -15.93
N SER A 232 -24.13 -13.93 -16.39
CA SER A 232 -25.30 -13.58 -15.58
C SER A 232 -26.18 -14.80 -15.25
N ALA A 233 -26.37 -15.69 -16.22
CA ALA A 233 -27.10 -16.94 -16.02
C ALA A 233 -26.40 -17.84 -14.99
N TYR A 234 -25.07 -17.87 -14.94
CA TYR A 234 -24.37 -18.74 -13.99
C TYR A 234 -24.16 -18.06 -12.62
N LEU A 235 -23.42 -16.94 -12.60
CA LEU A 235 -23.01 -16.26 -11.36
C LEU A 235 -24.21 -15.66 -10.62
N HIS A 236 -25.12 -15.02 -11.35
CA HIS A 236 -26.22 -14.25 -10.77
C HIS A 236 -27.53 -15.02 -10.66
N SER A 237 -27.53 -16.30 -11.04
CA SER A 237 -28.70 -17.16 -10.87
C SER A 237 -28.40 -18.37 -10.02
N ALA A 238 -27.39 -19.18 -10.36
CA ALA A 238 -27.18 -20.49 -9.75
C ALA A 238 -26.06 -20.54 -8.71
N ALA A 239 -25.05 -19.68 -8.83
CA ALA A 239 -23.79 -19.91 -8.12
C ALA A 239 -23.36 -18.77 -7.17
N MET A 240 -22.68 -17.73 -7.65
CA MET A 240 -22.03 -16.71 -6.80
C MET A 240 -22.98 -16.10 -5.76
N VAL A 241 -24.14 -15.64 -6.22
CA VAL A 241 -25.11 -14.93 -5.36
C VAL A 241 -25.80 -15.85 -4.35
N LYS A 242 -25.67 -17.17 -4.50
CA LYS A 242 -26.16 -18.16 -3.54
C LYS A 242 -25.11 -18.55 -2.50
N ALA A 243 -23.84 -18.18 -2.66
CA ALA A 243 -22.79 -18.53 -1.70
C ALA A 243 -23.09 -18.00 -0.29
N GLY A 244 -23.60 -16.77 -0.17
CA GLY A 244 -24.00 -16.25 1.14
C GLY A 244 -25.29 -16.87 1.69
N ILE A 245 -26.26 -17.21 0.83
CA ILE A 245 -27.46 -17.96 1.25
C ILE A 245 -27.06 -19.34 1.77
N PHE A 246 -26.14 -20.04 1.07
CA PHE A 246 -25.58 -21.32 1.49
C PHE A 246 -24.87 -21.20 2.85
N LEU A 247 -24.00 -20.21 3.02
CA LEU A 247 -23.30 -19.99 4.28
C LEU A 247 -24.26 -19.74 5.44
N VAL A 248 -25.28 -18.91 5.22
CA VAL A 248 -26.33 -18.65 6.23
C VAL A 248 -27.11 -19.92 6.54
N ALA A 249 -27.51 -20.70 5.52
CA ALA A 249 -28.21 -21.96 5.71
C ALA A 249 -27.38 -23.00 6.48
N ARG A 250 -26.06 -23.06 6.22
CA ARG A 250 -25.13 -23.98 6.87
C ARG A 250 -24.83 -23.59 8.33
N LEU A 251 -24.79 -22.31 8.65
CA LEU A 251 -24.57 -21.80 10.01
C LEU A 251 -25.87 -21.73 10.84
N SER A 252 -27.03 -21.70 10.19
CA SER A 252 -28.33 -21.54 10.85
C SER A 252 -28.59 -22.54 11.98
N PRO A 253 -28.30 -23.84 11.86
CA PRO A 253 -28.61 -24.82 12.91
C PRO A 253 -28.03 -24.44 14.28
N GLY A 254 -26.76 -24.03 14.34
CA GLY A 254 -26.08 -23.73 15.61
C GLY A 254 -26.15 -22.26 16.05
N LEU A 255 -26.45 -21.32 15.14
CA LEU A 255 -26.27 -19.87 15.41
C LEU A 255 -27.55 -19.03 15.28
N SER A 256 -28.63 -19.62 14.77
CA SER A 256 -29.91 -18.92 14.60
C SER A 256 -30.64 -18.60 15.91
N GLY A 257 -30.21 -19.16 17.04
CA GLY A 257 -30.73 -18.84 18.37
C GLY A 257 -30.34 -17.44 18.88
N SER A 258 -29.38 -16.77 18.24
CA SER A 258 -28.99 -15.40 18.59
C SER A 258 -30.01 -14.37 18.07
N PRO A 259 -30.56 -13.47 18.90
CA PRO A 259 -31.46 -12.42 18.43
C PRO A 259 -30.83 -11.51 17.37
N THR A 260 -29.50 -11.33 17.43
CA THR A 260 -28.76 -10.52 16.46
C THR A 260 -28.84 -11.11 15.05
N TRP A 261 -28.81 -12.44 14.95
CA TRP A 261 -28.92 -13.18 13.69
C TRP A 261 -30.26 -12.90 13.00
N GLN A 262 -31.37 -13.13 13.70
CA GLN A 262 -32.71 -13.00 13.14
C GLN A 262 -33.03 -11.54 12.77
N ILE A 263 -32.75 -10.58 13.67
CA ILE A 263 -33.03 -9.16 13.43
C ILE A 263 -32.31 -8.66 12.18
N VAL A 264 -31.03 -9.03 12.02
CA VAL A 264 -30.24 -8.57 10.87
C VAL A 264 -30.69 -9.28 9.59
N LEU A 265 -30.79 -10.60 9.56
CA LEU A 265 -31.07 -11.33 8.33
C LEU A 265 -32.51 -11.11 7.84
N ILE A 266 -33.50 -11.15 8.74
CA ILE A 266 -34.91 -10.91 8.39
C ILE A 266 -35.11 -9.43 8.04
N GLY A 267 -34.51 -8.51 8.80
CA GLY A 267 -34.60 -7.08 8.54
C GLY A 267 -34.00 -6.69 7.18
N LEU A 268 -32.75 -7.10 6.93
CA LEU A 268 -32.09 -6.84 5.65
C LEU A 268 -32.78 -7.58 4.49
N GLY A 269 -33.24 -8.82 4.70
CA GLY A 269 -33.99 -9.59 3.72
C GLY A 269 -35.30 -8.90 3.33
N THR A 270 -36.04 -8.37 4.31
CA THR A 270 -37.29 -7.61 4.12
C THR A 270 -37.05 -6.36 3.28
N VAL A 271 -36.07 -5.53 3.67
CA VAL A 271 -35.72 -4.32 2.92
C VAL A 271 -35.33 -4.68 1.49
N THR A 272 -34.51 -5.71 1.31
CA THR A 272 -34.02 -6.17 0.00
C THR A 272 -35.14 -6.67 -0.90
N LEU A 273 -36.02 -7.53 -0.38
CA LEU A 273 -37.16 -8.09 -1.10
C LEU A 273 -38.05 -6.99 -1.69
N LEU A 274 -38.47 -6.05 -0.84
CA LEU A 274 -39.40 -4.99 -1.21
C LEU A 274 -38.75 -3.93 -2.10
N MET A 275 -37.56 -3.44 -1.71
CA MET A 275 -36.86 -2.38 -2.46
C MET A 275 -36.49 -2.85 -3.86
N ALA A 276 -35.95 -4.06 -4.01
CA ALA A 276 -35.53 -4.56 -5.30
C ALA A 276 -36.72 -4.99 -6.17
N GLY A 277 -37.78 -5.55 -5.59
CA GLY A 277 -39.03 -5.84 -6.30
C GLY A 277 -39.66 -4.57 -6.88
N TRP A 278 -39.71 -3.50 -6.08
CA TRP A 278 -40.17 -2.19 -6.52
C TRP A 278 -39.27 -1.59 -7.61
N ARG A 279 -37.94 -1.71 -7.45
CA ARG A 279 -36.98 -1.18 -8.43
C ARG A 279 -37.05 -1.93 -9.77
N SER A 280 -37.24 -3.25 -9.75
CA SER A 280 -37.39 -4.08 -10.96
C SER A 280 -38.55 -3.61 -11.85
N LEU A 281 -39.66 -3.15 -11.26
CA LEU A 281 -40.79 -2.58 -12.00
C LEU A 281 -40.42 -1.31 -12.78
N ARG A 282 -39.35 -0.60 -12.42
CA ARG A 282 -38.95 0.65 -13.09
C ARG A 282 -37.97 0.45 -14.24
N GLU A 283 -37.40 -0.75 -14.37
CA GLU A 283 -36.40 -1.02 -15.40
C GLU A 283 -37.07 -1.32 -16.75
N TYR A 284 -36.37 -0.96 -17.82
CA TYR A 284 -36.77 -1.23 -19.21
C TYR A 284 -35.86 -2.27 -19.89
N ASP A 285 -34.65 -2.45 -19.37
CA ASP A 285 -33.71 -3.46 -19.84
C ASP A 285 -34.06 -4.82 -19.23
N LEU A 286 -34.25 -5.84 -20.07
CA LEU A 286 -34.63 -7.18 -19.62
C LEU A 286 -33.64 -7.78 -18.60
N LYS A 287 -32.33 -7.58 -18.77
CA LYS A 287 -31.33 -8.08 -17.80
C LYS A 287 -31.43 -7.32 -16.48
N LEU A 288 -31.68 -6.01 -16.50
CA LEU A 288 -31.83 -5.23 -15.26
C LEU A 288 -33.12 -5.58 -14.50
N ILE A 289 -34.24 -5.82 -15.20
CA ILE A 289 -35.47 -6.35 -14.60
C ILE A 289 -35.15 -7.66 -13.86
N LEU A 290 -34.42 -8.56 -14.54
CA LEU A 290 -34.00 -9.82 -13.94
C LEU A 290 -32.99 -9.63 -12.79
N ALA A 291 -32.03 -8.71 -12.88
CA ALA A 291 -31.05 -8.44 -11.84
C ALA A 291 -31.70 -8.00 -10.53
N PHE A 292 -32.55 -6.97 -10.57
CA PHE A 292 -33.29 -6.53 -9.39
C PHE A 292 -34.30 -7.60 -8.93
N GLY A 293 -34.88 -8.36 -9.86
CA GLY A 293 -35.69 -9.51 -9.50
C GLY A 293 -34.88 -10.58 -8.74
N THR A 294 -33.61 -10.81 -9.11
CA THR A 294 -32.71 -11.73 -8.39
C THR A 294 -32.43 -11.19 -6.98
N VAL A 295 -32.07 -9.90 -6.85
CA VAL A 295 -31.89 -9.26 -5.52
C VAL A 295 -33.12 -9.46 -4.66
N SER A 296 -34.32 -9.26 -5.23
CA SER A 296 -35.60 -9.46 -4.55
C SER A 296 -35.78 -10.91 -4.06
N GLN A 297 -35.50 -11.91 -4.92
CA GLN A 297 -35.57 -13.33 -4.53
C GLN A 297 -34.50 -13.74 -3.51
N LEU A 298 -33.32 -13.13 -3.53
CA LEU A 298 -32.29 -13.38 -2.51
C LEU A 298 -32.70 -12.79 -1.16
N GLY A 299 -33.38 -11.64 -1.14
CA GLY A 299 -34.04 -11.12 0.06
C GLY A 299 -35.10 -12.07 0.60
N PHE A 300 -35.93 -12.65 -0.28
CA PHE A 300 -36.91 -13.68 0.07
C PHE A 300 -36.23 -14.91 0.70
N LEU A 301 -35.19 -15.45 0.06
CA LEU A 301 -34.42 -16.57 0.57
C LEU A 301 -33.76 -16.27 1.90
N MET A 302 -33.18 -15.08 2.06
CA MET A 302 -32.50 -14.67 3.29
C MET A 302 -33.45 -14.61 4.50
N ILE A 303 -34.71 -14.22 4.29
CA ILE A 303 -35.73 -14.30 5.34
C ILE A 303 -35.93 -15.75 5.76
N LEU A 304 -36.16 -16.66 4.81
CA LEU A 304 -36.47 -18.06 5.10
C LEU A 304 -35.32 -18.78 5.80
N VAL A 305 -34.10 -18.71 5.26
CA VAL A 305 -32.94 -19.34 5.89
C VAL A 305 -32.51 -18.62 7.18
N GLY A 306 -32.89 -17.35 7.35
CA GLY A 306 -32.56 -16.54 8.52
C GLY A 306 -33.46 -16.79 9.74
N ILE A 307 -34.69 -17.28 9.54
CA ILE A 307 -35.60 -17.67 10.64
C ILE A 307 -35.01 -18.86 11.40
N GLY A 308 -34.48 -19.84 10.67
CA GLY A 308 -33.70 -20.95 11.21
C GLY A 308 -34.54 -22.06 11.87
N SER A 309 -35.74 -22.33 11.37
CA SER A 309 -36.53 -23.51 11.76
C SER A 309 -36.47 -24.59 10.69
N ARG A 310 -36.89 -25.81 11.05
CA ARG A 310 -36.98 -26.97 10.13
C ARG A 310 -37.81 -26.61 8.88
N ASP A 311 -39.05 -26.20 9.09
CA ASP A 311 -40.01 -26.04 7.99
C ASP A 311 -39.71 -24.79 7.13
N THR A 312 -39.19 -23.71 7.71
CA THR A 312 -38.74 -22.53 6.93
C THR A 312 -37.47 -22.81 6.13
N MET A 313 -36.57 -23.65 6.64
CA MET A 313 -35.42 -24.14 5.87
C MET A 313 -35.88 -24.97 4.68
N LEU A 314 -36.84 -25.89 4.87
CA LEU A 314 -37.43 -26.69 3.78
C LEU A 314 -38.01 -25.81 2.67
N ALA A 315 -38.79 -24.78 3.04
CA ALA A 315 -39.31 -23.79 2.10
C ALA A 315 -38.19 -22.98 1.41
N GLY A 316 -37.15 -22.61 2.18
CA GLY A 316 -35.98 -21.89 1.70
C GLY A 316 -35.20 -22.69 0.63
N LEU A 317 -34.91 -23.97 0.88
CA LEU A 317 -34.22 -24.85 -0.06
C LEU A 317 -35.06 -25.10 -1.33
N THR A 318 -36.38 -25.26 -1.17
CA THR A 318 -37.31 -25.36 -2.31
C THR A 318 -37.26 -24.12 -3.19
N MET A 319 -37.33 -22.93 -2.58
CA MET A 319 -37.19 -21.67 -3.30
C MET A 319 -35.79 -21.47 -3.88
N LEU A 320 -34.75 -21.99 -3.24
CA LEU A 320 -33.38 -21.91 -3.74
C LEU A 320 -33.24 -22.67 -5.05
N VAL A 321 -33.78 -23.91 -5.13
CA VAL A 321 -33.85 -24.71 -6.35
C VAL A 321 -34.72 -24.05 -7.39
N ALA A 322 -35.93 -23.63 -7.03
CA ALA A 322 -36.84 -22.93 -7.94
C ALA A 322 -36.15 -21.74 -8.60
N HIS A 323 -35.52 -20.89 -7.78
CA HIS A 323 -34.78 -19.70 -8.20
C HIS A 323 -33.64 -20.04 -9.17
N SER A 324 -32.85 -21.07 -8.89
CA SER A 324 -31.79 -21.53 -9.80
C SER A 324 -32.35 -21.91 -11.17
N LEU A 325 -33.46 -22.65 -11.21
CA LEU A 325 -34.04 -23.13 -12.46
C LEU A 325 -34.64 -21.97 -13.28
N PHE A 326 -35.58 -21.22 -12.69
CA PHE A 326 -36.29 -20.18 -13.44
C PHE A 326 -35.38 -19.00 -13.81
N LYS A 327 -34.44 -18.57 -12.96
CA LYS A 327 -33.57 -17.43 -13.33
C LYS A 327 -32.57 -17.80 -14.40
N SER A 328 -31.94 -18.97 -14.30
CA SER A 328 -30.98 -19.41 -15.31
C SER A 328 -31.68 -19.53 -16.67
N ALA A 329 -32.89 -20.12 -16.71
CA ALA A 329 -33.71 -20.17 -17.91
C ALA A 329 -34.06 -18.77 -18.46
N LEU A 330 -34.47 -17.84 -17.59
CA LEU A 330 -34.85 -16.48 -17.99
C LEU A 330 -33.65 -15.65 -18.49
N PHE A 331 -32.49 -15.71 -17.82
CA PHE A 331 -31.29 -15.01 -18.28
C PHE A 331 -30.81 -15.54 -19.62
N MET A 332 -30.74 -16.87 -19.80
CA MET A 332 -30.38 -17.46 -21.09
C MET A 332 -31.42 -17.11 -22.18
N SER A 333 -32.71 -17.07 -21.85
CA SER A 333 -33.75 -16.62 -22.78
C SER A 333 -33.58 -15.15 -23.17
N VAL A 334 -33.26 -14.26 -22.23
CA VAL A 334 -32.92 -12.86 -22.51
C VAL A 334 -31.66 -12.76 -23.37
N GLY A 335 -30.68 -13.64 -23.17
CA GLY A 335 -29.48 -13.73 -24.01
C GLY A 335 -29.81 -14.08 -25.45
N ILE A 336 -30.80 -14.97 -25.68
CA ILE A 336 -31.30 -15.29 -27.03
C ILE A 336 -31.97 -14.06 -27.65
N ILE A 337 -32.79 -13.32 -26.88
CA ILE A 337 -33.41 -12.08 -27.38
C ILE A 337 -32.35 -11.06 -27.80
N ASP A 338 -31.35 -10.82 -26.94
CA ASP A 338 -30.28 -9.85 -27.17
C ASP A 338 -29.45 -10.23 -28.40
N HIS A 339 -29.07 -11.50 -28.51
CA HIS A 339 -28.28 -12.04 -29.63
C HIS A 339 -29.02 -11.93 -30.97
N GLU A 340 -30.29 -12.31 -31.01
CA GLU A 340 -31.03 -12.40 -32.28
C GLU A 340 -31.65 -11.07 -32.72
N THR A 341 -32.01 -10.19 -31.78
CA THR A 341 -32.70 -8.92 -32.09
C THR A 341 -31.80 -7.69 -31.96
N GLY A 342 -30.61 -7.82 -31.34
CA GLY A 342 -29.67 -6.73 -31.08
C GLY A 342 -30.13 -5.72 -30.03
N THR A 343 -31.27 -5.96 -29.36
CA THR A 343 -31.77 -5.10 -28.30
C THR A 343 -32.48 -5.91 -27.22
N ARG A 344 -32.33 -5.48 -25.98
CA ARG A 344 -32.99 -6.05 -24.80
C ARG A 344 -33.91 -5.05 -24.10
N ASP A 345 -34.20 -3.92 -24.75
CA ASP A 345 -35.09 -2.90 -24.21
C ASP A 345 -36.54 -3.26 -24.53
N ILE A 346 -37.35 -3.46 -23.48
CA ILE A 346 -38.76 -3.83 -23.60
C ILE A 346 -39.60 -2.77 -24.31
N ARG A 347 -39.10 -1.57 -24.58
CA ARG A 347 -39.79 -0.53 -25.36
C ARG A 347 -39.64 -0.76 -26.85
N HIS A 348 -38.51 -1.34 -27.29
CA HIS A 348 -38.18 -1.59 -28.69
C HIS A 348 -38.52 -3.00 -29.18
N LEU A 349 -38.85 -3.93 -28.28
CA LEU A 349 -39.30 -5.28 -28.62
C LEU A 349 -40.82 -5.32 -28.90
N SER A 350 -41.25 -5.77 -30.09
CA SER A 350 -42.67 -5.93 -30.40
C SER A 350 -42.91 -7.14 -31.29
N GLY A 351 -43.86 -7.98 -30.91
CA GLY A 351 -44.34 -9.11 -31.74
C GLY A 351 -43.48 -10.37 -31.68
N LEU A 352 -42.57 -10.48 -30.71
CA LEU A 352 -41.69 -11.64 -30.54
C LEU A 352 -42.47 -12.93 -30.26
N GLY A 353 -43.57 -12.83 -29.50
CA GLY A 353 -44.44 -13.94 -29.11
C GLY A 353 -44.95 -14.77 -30.29
N ARG A 354 -45.37 -14.08 -31.36
CA ARG A 354 -45.88 -14.70 -32.59
C ARG A 354 -44.77 -15.13 -33.53
N ARG A 355 -43.57 -14.55 -33.40
CA ARG A 355 -42.43 -14.84 -34.27
C ARG A 355 -41.73 -16.12 -33.85
N TRP A 356 -41.53 -16.34 -32.55
CA TRP A 356 -40.91 -17.55 -31.99
C TRP A 356 -41.81 -18.21 -30.94
N PRO A 357 -42.83 -18.99 -31.34
CA PRO A 357 -43.78 -19.58 -30.41
C PRO A 357 -43.13 -20.57 -29.43
N ALA A 358 -42.19 -21.41 -29.90
CA ALA A 358 -41.48 -22.36 -29.02
C ALA A 358 -40.67 -21.66 -27.93
N PHE A 359 -39.89 -20.64 -28.30
CA PHE A 359 -39.18 -19.77 -27.34
C PHE A 359 -40.15 -19.15 -26.33
N SER A 360 -41.27 -18.61 -26.83
CA SER A 360 -42.27 -17.93 -26.03
C SER A 360 -42.88 -18.85 -24.98
N THR A 361 -43.14 -20.11 -25.32
CA THR A 361 -43.61 -21.12 -24.36
C THR A 361 -42.60 -21.29 -23.22
N PHE A 362 -41.33 -21.60 -23.49
CA PHE A 362 -40.35 -21.82 -22.43
C PHE A 362 -40.07 -20.57 -21.60
N PHE A 363 -40.07 -19.39 -22.23
CA PHE A 363 -39.93 -18.12 -21.54
C PHE A 363 -41.10 -17.86 -20.57
N VAL A 364 -42.33 -18.15 -20.99
CA VAL A 364 -43.52 -18.05 -20.16
C VAL A 364 -43.52 -19.09 -19.04
N LEU A 365 -43.13 -20.34 -19.31
CA LEU A 365 -43.03 -21.38 -18.27
C LEU A 365 -42.04 -20.97 -17.17
N ALA A 366 -40.85 -20.47 -17.54
CA ALA A 366 -39.86 -19.99 -16.57
C ALA A 366 -40.38 -18.77 -15.79
N ALA A 367 -41.02 -17.80 -16.46
CA ALA A 367 -41.61 -16.64 -15.81
C ALA A 367 -42.81 -17.00 -14.90
N ALA A 368 -43.60 -18.01 -15.26
CA ALA A 368 -44.71 -18.51 -14.48
C ALA A 368 -44.22 -19.17 -13.18
N SER A 369 -43.13 -19.92 -13.25
CA SER A 369 -42.44 -20.43 -12.06
C SER A 369 -41.93 -19.30 -11.16
N MET A 370 -41.29 -18.27 -11.72
CA MET A 370 -40.85 -17.07 -10.96
C MET A 370 -42.03 -16.33 -10.31
N ALA A 371 -43.14 -16.16 -11.04
CA ALA A 371 -44.37 -15.57 -10.52
C ALA A 371 -45.00 -16.42 -9.41
N GLY A 372 -44.73 -17.72 -9.39
CA GLY A 372 -45.25 -18.69 -8.44
C GLY A 372 -46.66 -19.14 -8.81
N LEU A 373 -46.90 -19.46 -10.08
CA LEU A 373 -48.17 -20.03 -10.58
C LEU A 373 -48.21 -21.56 -10.40
N PRO A 374 -49.37 -22.19 -10.18
CA PRO A 374 -49.49 -23.65 -10.28
C PRO A 374 -49.35 -24.11 -11.74
N PRO A 375 -48.72 -25.26 -12.05
CA PRO A 375 -48.16 -26.24 -11.12
C PRO A 375 -46.61 -26.21 -11.08
N PHE A 376 -46.00 -25.03 -10.92
CA PHE A 376 -44.54 -24.89 -10.95
C PHE A 376 -43.91 -24.97 -9.55
N VAL A 377 -42.64 -25.38 -9.46
CA VAL A 377 -41.90 -25.46 -8.19
C VAL A 377 -41.82 -24.12 -7.46
N GLY A 378 -41.85 -22.99 -8.19
CA GLY A 378 -41.91 -21.66 -7.57
C GLY A 378 -43.25 -21.35 -6.88
N PHE A 379 -44.35 -22.02 -7.25
CA PHE A 379 -45.59 -22.00 -6.47
C PHE A 379 -45.41 -22.81 -5.18
N VAL A 380 -44.93 -24.04 -5.29
CA VAL A 380 -44.69 -24.93 -4.13
C VAL A 380 -43.81 -24.24 -3.09
N GLY A 381 -42.70 -23.62 -3.51
CA GLY A 381 -41.80 -22.92 -2.59
C GLY A 381 -42.39 -21.67 -1.94
N LYS A 382 -43.20 -20.87 -2.66
CA LYS A 382 -43.85 -19.68 -2.07
C LYS A 382 -45.00 -20.05 -1.15
N GLU A 383 -45.78 -21.06 -1.53
CA GLU A 383 -46.86 -21.57 -0.70
C GLU A 383 -46.33 -22.16 0.60
N ALA A 384 -45.25 -22.95 0.51
CA ALA A 384 -44.50 -23.42 1.67
C ALA A 384 -44.01 -22.25 2.52
N ALA A 385 -43.42 -21.22 1.91
CA ALA A 385 -42.96 -20.03 2.65
C ALA A 385 -44.10 -19.31 3.39
N PHE A 386 -45.28 -19.16 2.79
CA PHE A 386 -46.43 -18.53 3.45
C PHE A 386 -46.97 -19.38 4.60
N ALA A 387 -47.03 -20.71 4.41
CA ALA A 387 -47.49 -21.63 5.43
C ALA A 387 -46.54 -21.66 6.63
N THR A 388 -45.25 -21.91 6.36
CA THR A 388 -44.27 -22.20 7.41
C THR A 388 -43.90 -20.97 8.22
N VAL A 389 -43.84 -19.78 7.61
CA VAL A 389 -43.55 -18.53 8.33
C VAL A 389 -44.74 -18.08 9.18
N LEU A 390 -45.97 -18.32 8.73
CA LEU A 390 -47.17 -17.93 9.48
C LEU A 390 -47.32 -18.75 10.75
N SER A 391 -46.99 -20.04 10.70
CA SER A 391 -47.08 -20.97 11.82
C SER A 391 -45.76 -21.21 12.55
N ASP A 392 -44.71 -20.43 12.27
CA ASP A 392 -43.38 -20.67 12.81
C ASP A 392 -43.33 -20.41 14.33
N PRO A 393 -42.85 -21.38 15.15
CA PRO A 393 -42.75 -21.19 16.59
C PRO A 393 -41.83 -20.04 17.03
N ARG A 394 -40.85 -19.66 16.21
CA ARG A 394 -39.91 -18.56 16.50
C ARG A 394 -40.54 -17.19 16.28
N LEU A 395 -41.64 -17.12 15.52
CA LEU A 395 -42.32 -15.88 15.14
C LEU A 395 -43.68 -15.72 15.84
N HIS A 396 -43.80 -16.20 17.08
CA HIS A 396 -45.01 -16.10 17.87
C HIS A 396 -45.56 -14.67 17.99
N GLY A 397 -46.88 -14.52 17.83
CA GLY A 397 -47.58 -13.26 17.97
C GLY A 397 -47.54 -12.39 16.71
N MET A 398 -47.25 -11.09 16.86
CA MET A 398 -47.26 -10.12 15.77
C MET A 398 -46.21 -10.37 14.65
N PRO A 399 -44.98 -10.85 14.92
CA PRO A 399 -43.95 -11.03 13.89
C PRO A 399 -44.33 -11.99 12.76
N GLY A 400 -44.95 -13.14 13.04
CA GLY A 400 -45.31 -14.15 12.03
C GLY A 400 -46.23 -13.61 10.92
N PRO A 401 -47.40 -13.03 11.26
CA PRO A 401 -48.28 -12.39 10.28
C PRO A 401 -47.63 -11.21 9.56
N VAL A 402 -46.80 -10.41 10.23
CA VAL A 402 -46.11 -9.26 9.61
C VAL A 402 -45.10 -9.72 8.55
N ILE A 403 -44.25 -10.69 8.88
CA ILE A 403 -43.24 -11.22 7.95
C ILE A 403 -43.94 -11.97 6.80
N THR A 404 -45.00 -12.73 7.09
CA THR A 404 -45.83 -13.35 6.04
C THR A 404 -46.41 -12.28 5.11
N GLY A 405 -46.95 -11.19 5.65
CA GLY A 405 -47.43 -10.05 4.87
C GLY A 405 -46.34 -9.42 4.00
N VAL A 406 -45.11 -9.30 4.50
CA VAL A 406 -43.94 -8.85 3.72
C VAL A 406 -43.66 -9.80 2.55
N LEU A 407 -43.67 -11.12 2.79
CA LEU A 407 -43.46 -12.13 1.73
C LEU A 407 -44.57 -12.08 0.67
N VAL A 408 -45.82 -11.84 1.09
CA VAL A 408 -46.97 -11.65 0.19
C VAL A 408 -46.79 -10.39 -0.66
N ILE A 409 -46.45 -9.24 -0.06
CA ILE A 409 -46.20 -8.00 -0.81
C ILE A 409 -45.02 -8.16 -1.76
N GLY A 410 -43.93 -8.78 -1.32
CA GLY A 410 -42.78 -9.11 -2.17
C GLY A 410 -43.16 -10.03 -3.33
N SER A 411 -44.07 -10.97 -3.10
CA SER A 411 -44.62 -11.87 -4.12
C SER A 411 -45.56 -11.15 -5.10
N VAL A 412 -46.35 -10.17 -4.65
CA VAL A 412 -47.14 -9.27 -5.51
C VAL A 412 -46.22 -8.51 -6.47
N LEU A 413 -45.13 -7.92 -5.95
CA LEU A 413 -44.13 -7.24 -6.77
C LEU A 413 -43.49 -8.20 -7.77
N THR A 414 -43.17 -9.42 -7.32
CA THR A 414 -42.63 -10.49 -8.16
C THR A 414 -43.55 -10.86 -9.30
N PHE A 415 -44.83 -11.07 -9.03
CA PHE A 415 -45.82 -11.35 -10.05
C PHE A 415 -45.90 -10.19 -11.05
N ALA A 416 -46.00 -8.96 -10.56
CA ALA A 416 -46.12 -7.77 -11.40
C ALA A 416 -44.91 -7.57 -12.33
N TYR A 417 -43.66 -7.70 -11.83
CA TYR A 417 -42.49 -7.57 -12.69
C TYR A 417 -42.29 -8.79 -13.61
N SER A 418 -42.76 -9.99 -13.22
CA SER A 418 -42.78 -11.16 -14.10
C SER A 418 -43.75 -10.97 -15.27
N ALA A 419 -44.95 -10.45 -14.99
CA ALA A 419 -45.93 -10.09 -16.01
C ALA A 419 -45.38 -8.98 -16.94
N ARG A 420 -44.72 -7.95 -16.38
CA ARG A 420 -44.04 -6.91 -17.16
C ARG A 420 -42.94 -7.48 -18.06
N LEU A 421 -42.12 -8.41 -17.55
CA LEU A 421 -41.06 -9.07 -18.31
C LEU A 421 -41.64 -9.82 -19.53
N VAL A 422 -42.64 -10.68 -19.29
CA VAL A 422 -43.29 -11.48 -20.33
C VAL A 422 -43.99 -10.61 -21.36
N MET A 423 -44.83 -9.69 -20.89
CA MET A 423 -45.64 -8.85 -21.78
C MET A 423 -44.79 -7.81 -22.50
N GLY A 424 -43.74 -7.29 -21.86
CA GLY A 424 -42.78 -6.36 -22.47
C GLY A 424 -41.97 -7.00 -23.59
N ALA A 425 -41.56 -8.27 -23.43
CA ALA A 425 -40.81 -9.00 -24.44
C ALA A 425 -41.69 -9.54 -25.58
N LEU A 426 -42.83 -10.15 -25.27
CA LEU A 426 -43.57 -10.98 -26.25
C LEU A 426 -44.71 -10.25 -26.97
N ARG A 427 -45.34 -9.24 -26.35
CA ARG A 427 -46.58 -8.62 -26.87
C ARG A 427 -46.33 -7.84 -28.16
N SER A 428 -47.34 -7.82 -29.05
CA SER A 428 -47.38 -6.89 -30.19
C SER A 428 -47.93 -5.53 -29.74
N LYS A 429 -47.19 -4.45 -30.03
CA LYS A 429 -47.56 -3.07 -29.66
C LYS A 429 -48.21 -2.35 -30.84
N ALA A 430 -49.21 -1.53 -30.55
CA ALA A 430 -50.01 -0.82 -31.55
C ALA A 430 -49.22 0.23 -32.35
N ASN A 431 -48.10 0.73 -31.82
CA ASN A 431 -47.31 1.80 -32.44
C ASN A 431 -46.43 1.33 -33.61
N HIS A 432 -46.52 0.06 -34.02
CA HIS A 432 -45.78 -0.47 -35.16
C HIS A 432 -46.75 -0.92 -36.26
N SER A 433 -46.55 -0.42 -37.48
CA SER A 433 -47.44 -0.54 -38.65
C SER A 433 -47.82 -1.99 -39.01
N PHE A 434 -47.00 -2.98 -38.64
CA PHE A 434 -47.26 -4.41 -38.86
C PHE A 434 -47.25 -5.23 -37.56
N GLY A 435 -47.37 -4.58 -36.40
CA GLY A 435 -47.33 -5.20 -35.07
C GLY A 435 -45.94 -5.71 -34.62
N ARG A 436 -44.93 -5.69 -35.51
CA ARG A 436 -43.53 -6.06 -35.23
C ARG A 436 -42.63 -4.83 -35.27
N SER A 437 -41.64 -4.78 -34.39
CA SER A 437 -40.60 -3.74 -34.45
C SER A 437 -39.53 -4.09 -35.49
N PRO A 438 -38.76 -3.10 -35.99
CA PRO A 438 -37.67 -3.35 -36.94
C PRO A 438 -36.69 -4.43 -36.44
N ALA A 439 -36.28 -4.34 -35.18
CA ALA A 439 -35.38 -5.29 -34.53
C ALA A 439 -35.89 -6.75 -34.56
N VAL A 440 -37.20 -6.97 -34.35
CA VAL A 440 -37.80 -8.32 -34.39
C VAL A 440 -38.02 -8.80 -35.82
N SER A 441 -38.25 -7.89 -36.76
CA SER A 441 -38.47 -8.24 -38.17
C SER A 441 -37.20 -8.75 -38.86
N SER A 442 -36.04 -8.21 -38.52
CA SER A 442 -34.72 -8.61 -39.03
C SER A 442 -34.08 -9.76 -38.26
N ALA A 443 -34.69 -10.21 -37.16
CA ALA A 443 -34.12 -11.24 -36.30
C ALA A 443 -34.22 -12.65 -36.92
N HIS A 444 -33.13 -13.42 -36.79
CA HIS A 444 -33.09 -14.80 -37.21
C HIS A 444 -33.82 -15.70 -36.20
N THR A 445 -34.33 -16.84 -36.66
CA THR A 445 -34.96 -17.80 -35.76
C THR A 445 -33.89 -18.54 -34.96
N PRO A 446 -33.96 -18.53 -33.60
CA PRO A 446 -32.97 -19.22 -32.79
C PRO A 446 -32.99 -20.72 -33.05
N SER A 447 -31.81 -21.32 -33.10
CA SER A 447 -31.66 -22.76 -33.34
C SER A 447 -32.25 -23.59 -32.19
N LEU A 448 -32.64 -24.83 -32.47
CA LEU A 448 -33.16 -25.75 -31.43
C LEU A 448 -32.12 -26.02 -30.33
N GLY A 449 -30.83 -26.08 -30.69
CA GLY A 449 -29.74 -26.20 -29.71
C GLY A 449 -29.62 -24.99 -28.79
N PHE A 450 -29.88 -23.79 -29.29
CA PHE A 450 -29.86 -22.58 -28.47
C PHE A 450 -31.04 -22.52 -27.50
N LEU A 451 -32.20 -23.04 -27.91
CA LEU A 451 -33.42 -23.11 -27.10
C LEU A 451 -33.44 -24.26 -26.09
N SER A 452 -32.67 -25.33 -26.32
CA SER A 452 -32.74 -26.55 -25.51
C SER A 452 -32.37 -26.30 -24.05
N VAL A 453 -31.39 -25.43 -23.77
CA VAL A 453 -30.93 -25.17 -22.40
C VAL A 453 -31.97 -24.44 -21.55
N PRO A 454 -32.52 -23.28 -21.98
CA PRO A 454 -33.65 -22.67 -21.27
C PRO A 454 -34.86 -23.61 -21.14
N ALA A 455 -35.13 -24.42 -22.17
CA ALA A 455 -36.24 -25.36 -22.15
C ALA A 455 -36.08 -26.44 -21.07
N ILE A 456 -34.90 -27.07 -20.95
CA ILE A 456 -34.60 -28.07 -19.92
C ILE A 456 -34.85 -27.51 -18.52
N LEU A 457 -34.38 -26.30 -18.25
CA LEU A 457 -34.54 -25.65 -16.95
C LEU A 457 -35.99 -25.23 -16.65
N ALA A 458 -36.70 -24.70 -17.65
CA ALA A 458 -38.10 -24.32 -17.52
C ALA A 458 -39.01 -25.54 -17.30
N LEU A 459 -38.76 -26.63 -18.04
CA LEU A 459 -39.46 -27.90 -17.89
C LEU A 459 -39.11 -28.59 -16.56
N GLY A 460 -37.86 -28.50 -16.11
CA GLY A 460 -37.48 -28.98 -14.78
C GLY A 460 -38.26 -28.27 -13.67
N GLY A 461 -38.46 -26.95 -13.78
CA GLY A 461 -39.29 -26.19 -12.85
C GLY A 461 -40.77 -26.60 -12.85
N LEU A 462 -41.30 -27.08 -13.99
CA LEU A 462 -42.64 -27.64 -14.08
C LEU A 462 -42.71 -29.06 -13.50
N ALA A 463 -41.75 -29.91 -13.84
CA ALA A 463 -41.68 -31.30 -13.39
C ALA A 463 -41.59 -31.40 -11.86
N PHE A 464 -40.69 -30.61 -11.25
CA PHE A 464 -40.55 -30.56 -9.79
C PHE A 464 -41.73 -29.88 -9.08
N GLY A 465 -42.54 -29.09 -9.79
CA GLY A 465 -43.77 -28.53 -9.24
C GLY A 465 -44.94 -29.52 -9.24
N LEU A 466 -45.06 -30.32 -10.31
CA LEU A 466 -46.03 -31.42 -10.40
C LEU A 466 -45.69 -32.58 -9.46
N TYR A 467 -44.40 -32.84 -9.26
CA TYR A 467 -43.91 -33.93 -8.42
C TYR A 467 -42.81 -33.41 -7.47
N SER A 468 -43.25 -32.87 -6.33
CA SER A 468 -42.39 -32.29 -5.29
C SER A 468 -41.77 -33.32 -4.34
N ALA A 469 -42.35 -34.52 -4.24
CA ALA A 469 -41.90 -35.57 -3.30
C ALA A 469 -40.41 -35.93 -3.41
N PRO A 470 -39.79 -36.02 -4.61
CA PRO A 470 -38.35 -36.25 -4.68
C PRO A 470 -37.54 -35.10 -4.10
N LEU A 471 -37.94 -33.85 -4.31
CA LEU A 471 -37.24 -32.71 -3.72
C LEU A 471 -37.35 -32.74 -2.19
N GLU A 472 -38.53 -33.04 -1.67
CA GLU A 472 -38.76 -33.19 -0.23
C GLU A 472 -37.84 -34.26 0.38
N ALA A 473 -37.83 -35.47 -0.18
CA ALA A 473 -36.98 -36.56 0.31
C ALA A 473 -35.48 -36.22 0.28
N LEU A 474 -35.03 -35.44 -0.71
CA LEU A 474 -33.65 -34.93 -0.77
C LEU A 474 -33.38 -33.90 0.34
N PHE A 475 -34.34 -33.03 0.63
CA PHE A 475 -34.20 -31.99 1.63
C PHE A 475 -34.35 -32.50 3.06
N GLU A 476 -35.25 -33.44 3.33
CA GLU A 476 -35.45 -34.05 4.66
C GLU A 476 -34.16 -34.61 5.24
N GLN A 477 -33.32 -35.24 4.41
CA GLN A 477 -31.99 -35.72 4.83
C GLN A 477 -31.09 -34.63 5.41
N PHE A 478 -31.20 -33.39 4.92
CA PHE A 478 -30.51 -32.25 5.53
C PHE A 478 -31.29 -31.70 6.72
N VAL A 479 -32.57 -31.39 6.52
CA VAL A 479 -33.33 -30.59 7.47
C VAL A 479 -33.60 -31.37 8.77
N ASP A 480 -33.74 -32.70 8.73
CA ASP A 480 -33.90 -33.53 9.93
C ASP A 480 -32.61 -33.72 10.72
N VAL A 481 -31.45 -33.69 10.05
CA VAL A 481 -30.14 -33.72 10.72
C VAL A 481 -29.82 -32.35 11.31
N ALA A 482 -30.10 -31.28 10.56
CA ALA A 482 -29.87 -29.91 10.96
C ALA A 482 -30.83 -29.44 12.08
N PHE A 483 -32.06 -29.94 12.09
CA PHE A 483 -33.09 -29.60 13.06
C PHE A 483 -33.79 -30.88 13.55
N PRO A 484 -33.18 -31.60 14.51
CA PRO A 484 -33.68 -32.90 14.96
C PRO A 484 -35.15 -32.88 15.43
N PRO A 485 -35.96 -33.90 15.08
CA PRO A 485 -37.33 -34.03 15.53
C PRO A 485 -37.45 -34.01 17.07
N GLY A 486 -38.38 -33.22 17.60
CA GLY A 486 -38.57 -33.05 19.05
C GLY A 486 -37.67 -31.98 19.67
N SER A 487 -36.84 -31.30 18.88
CA SER A 487 -36.21 -30.05 19.31
C SER A 487 -37.26 -28.95 19.47
N GLN A 488 -36.94 -27.92 20.26
CA GLN A 488 -37.80 -26.73 20.42
C GLN A 488 -38.03 -25.94 19.12
N TRP A 489 -37.44 -26.39 18.00
CA TRP A 489 -37.44 -25.75 16.68
C TRP A 489 -38.19 -26.56 15.61
N THR A 490 -38.81 -27.67 16.01
CA THR A 490 -39.66 -28.50 15.15
C THR A 490 -41.12 -28.37 15.57
N SER A 491 -42.01 -28.23 14.59
CA SER A 491 -43.46 -28.25 14.79
C SER A 491 -43.93 -29.68 15.12
N ASP A 492 -45.00 -29.82 15.91
CA ASP A 492 -45.62 -31.13 16.21
C ASP A 492 -46.19 -31.82 14.95
N HIS A 493 -46.40 -31.04 13.89
CA HIS A 493 -46.85 -31.49 12.58
C HIS A 493 -45.90 -30.94 11.50
N PRO A 494 -44.83 -31.68 11.15
CA PRO A 494 -43.86 -31.22 10.16
C PRO A 494 -44.53 -30.90 8.82
N TYR A 495 -44.11 -29.80 8.20
CA TYR A 495 -44.68 -29.38 6.92
C TYR A 495 -44.18 -30.29 5.78
N HIS A 496 -45.09 -30.66 4.88
CA HIS A 496 -44.80 -31.47 3.70
C HIS A 496 -44.96 -30.68 2.40
N LEU A 497 -44.08 -30.91 1.41
CA LEU A 497 -44.09 -30.20 0.13
C LEU A 497 -45.15 -30.80 -0.80
N GLY A 498 -46.22 -30.05 -1.00
CA GLY A 498 -47.31 -30.42 -1.90
C GLY A 498 -47.62 -29.33 -2.92
N LEU A 499 -48.15 -29.76 -4.07
CA LEU A 499 -48.78 -28.85 -5.03
C LEU A 499 -50.14 -28.35 -4.53
N TRP A 500 -50.82 -29.13 -3.69
CA TRP A 500 -52.17 -28.80 -3.24
C TRP A 500 -52.40 -29.30 -1.81
N HIS A 501 -52.71 -28.37 -0.90
CA HIS A 501 -53.02 -28.64 0.51
C HIS A 501 -54.47 -28.31 0.88
N GLY A 502 -55.34 -28.08 -0.11
CA GLY A 502 -56.73 -27.64 0.08
C GLY A 502 -56.91 -26.12 0.14
N PHE A 503 -58.11 -25.67 0.51
CA PHE A 503 -58.42 -24.24 0.67
C PHE A 503 -57.87 -23.70 1.99
N THR A 504 -56.59 -23.34 1.99
CA THR A 504 -55.85 -22.84 3.17
C THR A 504 -55.61 -21.33 3.10
N LEU A 505 -55.17 -20.74 4.22
CA LEU A 505 -54.75 -19.33 4.27
C LEU A 505 -53.60 -19.01 3.30
N PRO A 506 -52.53 -19.84 3.19
CA PRO A 506 -51.52 -19.71 2.14
C PRO A 506 -52.12 -19.58 0.73
N LEU A 507 -53.12 -20.40 0.39
CA LEU A 507 -53.73 -20.37 -0.94
C LEU A 507 -54.51 -19.07 -1.16
N LEU A 508 -55.18 -18.56 -0.12
CA LEU A 508 -55.82 -17.25 -0.16
C LEU A 508 -54.78 -16.14 -0.37
N PHE A 509 -53.64 -16.18 0.32
CA PHE A 509 -52.55 -15.23 0.08
C PHE A 509 -52.02 -15.31 -1.34
N THR A 510 -51.89 -16.50 -1.90
CA THR A 510 -51.50 -16.69 -3.30
C THR A 510 -52.53 -16.11 -4.28
N ALA A 511 -53.83 -16.29 -4.01
CA ALA A 511 -54.88 -15.63 -4.79
C ALA A 511 -54.82 -14.09 -4.70
N VAL A 512 -54.53 -13.55 -3.51
CA VAL A 512 -54.29 -12.12 -3.28
C VAL A 512 -53.05 -11.64 -4.05
N VAL A 513 -51.97 -12.43 -4.08
CA VAL A 513 -50.75 -12.13 -4.84
C VAL A 513 -51.08 -11.94 -6.32
N TYR A 514 -51.88 -12.84 -6.90
CA TYR A 514 -52.26 -12.74 -8.31
C TYR A 514 -53.18 -11.55 -8.56
N LEU A 515 -54.23 -11.37 -7.75
CA LEU A 515 -55.17 -10.27 -7.90
C LEU A 515 -54.46 -8.92 -7.82
N LEU A 516 -53.73 -8.67 -6.74
CA LEU A 516 -53.00 -7.42 -6.54
C LEU A 516 -51.84 -7.27 -7.53
N GLY A 517 -51.20 -8.36 -7.92
CA GLY A 517 -50.14 -8.37 -8.93
C GLY A 517 -50.65 -7.95 -10.31
N VAL A 518 -51.83 -8.45 -10.73
CA VAL A 518 -52.50 -8.02 -11.97
C VAL A 518 -52.91 -6.55 -11.88
N VAL A 519 -53.53 -6.13 -10.78
CA VAL A 519 -53.91 -4.73 -10.55
C VAL A 519 -52.69 -3.82 -10.65
N LEU A 520 -51.58 -4.19 -10.00
CA LEU A 520 -50.34 -3.42 -10.01
C LEU A 520 -49.73 -3.36 -11.42
N TYR A 521 -49.72 -4.47 -12.16
CA TYR A 521 -49.24 -4.49 -13.54
C TYR A 521 -50.08 -3.61 -14.48
N VAL A 522 -51.42 -3.68 -14.39
CA VAL A 522 -52.32 -2.90 -15.25
C VAL A 522 -52.25 -1.40 -14.92
N THR A 523 -52.21 -1.05 -13.62
CA THR A 523 -52.11 0.34 -13.16
C THR A 523 -50.69 0.90 -13.18
N GLN A 524 -49.69 0.09 -13.56
CA GLN A 524 -48.29 0.45 -13.49
C GLN A 524 -47.95 1.77 -14.17
N ARG A 525 -48.57 2.08 -15.33
CA ARG A 525 -48.32 3.36 -16.03
C ARG A 525 -48.78 4.57 -15.22
N THR A 526 -49.86 4.43 -14.45
CA THR A 526 -50.34 5.46 -13.54
C THR A 526 -49.44 5.54 -12.32
N VAL A 527 -49.04 4.39 -11.78
CA VAL A 527 -48.10 4.30 -10.66
C VAL A 527 -46.75 4.94 -11.02
N GLU A 528 -46.21 4.68 -12.21
CA GLU A 528 -44.98 5.29 -12.74
C GLU A 528 -45.09 6.83 -12.82
N ARG A 529 -46.26 7.38 -13.16
CA ARG A 529 -46.50 8.84 -13.21
C ARG A 529 -46.61 9.48 -11.83
N LEU A 530 -47.12 8.74 -10.85
CA LEU A 530 -47.28 9.20 -9.46
C LEU A 530 -46.00 9.07 -8.62
N GLN A 531 -44.97 8.39 -9.15
CA GLN A 531 -43.71 8.18 -8.46
C GLN A 531 -42.80 9.42 -8.45
N PHE A 532 -42.11 9.63 -7.33
CA PHE A 532 -41.11 10.69 -7.21
C PHE A 532 -39.92 10.47 -8.16
N ASN A 533 -39.51 11.54 -8.86
CA ASN A 533 -38.35 11.53 -9.76
C ASN A 533 -37.03 11.19 -9.03
N LYS A 534 -36.95 11.45 -7.72
CA LYS A 534 -35.82 11.06 -6.86
C LYS A 534 -36.19 9.83 -6.02
N PRO A 535 -35.33 8.79 -5.96
CA PRO A 535 -35.57 7.63 -5.10
C PRO A 535 -35.57 8.06 -3.62
N ALA A 536 -36.57 7.61 -2.85
CA ALA A 536 -36.78 8.01 -1.46
C ALA A 536 -35.60 7.64 -0.53
N LEU A 537 -34.94 6.50 -0.79
CA LEU A 537 -33.79 6.00 -0.03
C LEU A 537 -32.44 6.43 -0.63
N GLY A 538 -32.43 7.38 -1.58
CA GLY A 538 -31.22 7.77 -2.31
C GLY A 538 -30.80 6.75 -3.38
N ASN A 539 -29.60 6.92 -3.94
CA ASN A 539 -29.03 6.02 -4.94
C ASN A 539 -27.72 5.42 -4.39
N ALA A 540 -27.73 4.12 -4.13
CA ALA A 540 -26.59 3.42 -3.54
C ALA A 540 -25.30 3.50 -4.39
N ASP A 541 -25.41 3.55 -5.72
CA ASP A 541 -24.25 3.73 -6.61
C ASP A 541 -23.61 5.13 -6.43
N ARG A 542 -24.42 6.16 -6.17
CA ARG A 542 -23.91 7.51 -5.85
C ARG A 542 -23.27 7.57 -4.47
N ILE A 543 -23.88 6.90 -3.48
CA ILE A 543 -23.32 6.81 -2.13
C ILE A 543 -21.95 6.12 -2.17
N TYR A 544 -21.83 5.04 -2.94
CA TYR A 544 -20.55 4.38 -3.20
C TYR A 544 -19.50 5.34 -3.78
N ASP A 545 -19.84 6.08 -4.84
CA ASP A 545 -18.94 7.07 -5.45
C ASP A 545 -18.54 8.18 -4.46
N GLU A 546 -19.45 8.62 -3.59
CA GLU A 546 -19.19 9.61 -2.54
C GLU A 546 -18.24 9.09 -1.46
N VAL A 547 -18.41 7.83 -1.03
CA VAL A 547 -17.51 7.17 -0.06
C VAL A 547 -16.09 7.08 -0.62
N LEU A 548 -15.92 6.67 -1.88
CA LEU A 548 -14.60 6.62 -2.52
C LEU A 548 -13.97 8.01 -2.63
N ARG A 549 -14.74 9.02 -3.08
CA ARG A 549 -14.26 10.41 -3.15
C ARG A 549 -13.86 10.97 -1.78
N LEU A 550 -14.57 10.58 -0.72
CA LEU A 550 -14.21 10.96 0.65
C LEU A 550 -12.88 10.32 1.06
N GLY A 551 -12.69 9.04 0.73
CA GLY A 551 -11.43 8.32 0.94
C GLY A 551 -10.26 8.99 0.22
N ASP A 552 -10.42 9.33 -1.06
CA ASP A 552 -9.38 10.01 -1.84
C ASP A 552 -9.04 11.39 -1.25
N LYS A 553 -10.07 12.17 -0.89
CA LYS A 553 -9.87 13.48 -0.24
C LYS A 553 -9.16 13.34 1.12
N ALA A 554 -9.53 12.33 1.91
CA ALA A 554 -8.90 12.07 3.19
C ALA A 554 -7.43 11.66 3.01
N SER A 555 -7.15 10.78 2.05
CA SER A 555 -5.80 10.35 1.69
C SER A 555 -4.92 11.52 1.24
N LEU A 556 -5.41 12.35 0.32
CA LEU A 556 -4.69 13.54 -0.14
C LEU A 556 -4.46 14.55 0.98
N ARG A 557 -5.45 14.77 1.86
CA ARG A 557 -5.30 15.65 3.03
C ARG A 557 -4.29 15.12 4.04
N LEU A 558 -4.30 13.82 4.30
CA LEU A 558 -3.35 13.17 5.22
C LEU A 558 -1.93 13.28 4.67
N THR A 559 -1.74 12.98 3.39
CA THR A 559 -0.45 13.10 2.71
C THR A 559 0.05 14.55 2.73
N ALA A 560 -0.81 15.51 2.38
CA ALA A 560 -0.46 16.93 2.44
C ALA A 560 -0.17 17.42 3.88
N PHE A 561 -0.82 16.83 4.89
CA PHE A 561 -0.60 17.16 6.29
C PHE A 561 0.74 16.65 6.81
N ILE A 562 1.08 15.39 6.51
CA ILE A 562 2.30 14.71 6.99
C ILE A 562 3.53 15.10 6.15
N GLN A 563 3.42 15.06 4.82
CA GLN A 563 4.55 15.24 3.89
C GLN A 563 4.62 16.66 3.32
N ARG A 564 4.71 17.68 4.18
CA ARG A 564 4.76 19.10 3.75
C ARG A 564 6.07 19.52 3.06
N GLY A 565 7.09 18.65 3.03
CA GLY A 565 8.44 18.98 2.54
C GLY A 565 9.24 19.92 3.46
N SER A 566 8.75 20.22 4.66
CA SER A 566 9.40 21.11 5.63
C SER A 566 10.39 20.35 6.52
N LEU A 567 11.69 20.57 6.32
CA LEU A 567 12.74 20.02 7.18
C LEU A 567 12.56 20.41 8.66
N PRO A 568 12.27 21.68 9.03
CA PRO A 568 12.04 22.03 10.44
C PRO A 568 10.88 21.28 11.08
N LEU A 569 9.79 21.03 10.34
CA LEU A 569 8.66 20.27 10.86
C LEU A 569 9.04 18.81 11.10
N ASN A 570 9.75 18.20 10.16
CA ASN A 570 10.23 16.82 10.31
C ASN A 570 11.16 16.69 11.53
N ILE A 571 12.07 17.63 11.72
CA ILE A 571 12.95 17.66 12.91
C ILE A 571 12.13 17.83 14.19
N ILE A 572 11.15 18.74 14.21
CA ILE A 572 10.27 18.91 15.38
C ILE A 572 9.54 17.60 15.70
N ILE A 573 9.02 16.89 14.70
CA ILE A 573 8.35 15.59 14.91
C ILE A 573 9.33 14.57 15.48
N ILE A 574 10.51 14.41 14.90
CA ILE A 574 11.54 13.47 15.37
C ILE A 574 11.92 13.78 16.83
N MET A 575 12.22 15.04 17.13
CA MET A 575 12.63 15.48 18.46
C MET A 575 11.48 15.35 19.48
N THR A 576 10.24 15.63 19.08
CA THR A 576 9.07 15.45 19.95
C THR A 576 8.84 13.99 20.25
N THR A 577 8.95 13.09 19.27
CA THR A 577 8.88 11.64 19.48
C THR A 577 9.99 11.15 20.42
N PHE A 578 11.22 11.66 20.24
CA PHE A 578 12.35 11.37 21.14
C PHE A 578 12.12 11.84 22.57
N VAL A 579 11.38 12.93 22.78
CA VAL A 579 10.99 13.39 24.12
C VAL A 579 9.85 12.54 24.68
N VAL A 580 8.75 12.40 23.95
CA VAL A 580 7.50 11.83 24.46
C VAL A 580 7.64 10.34 24.74
N PHE A 581 8.22 9.57 23.81
CA PHE A 581 8.20 8.12 23.90
C PHE A 581 9.03 7.56 25.07
N PRO A 582 10.32 7.94 25.26
CA PRO A 582 11.09 7.48 26.41
C PRO A 582 10.55 7.98 27.74
N MET A 583 10.04 9.22 27.80
CA MET A 583 9.48 9.78 29.04
C MET A 583 8.19 9.06 29.44
N LEU A 584 7.32 8.73 28.48
CA LEU A 584 6.13 7.91 28.73
C LEU A 584 6.51 6.51 29.20
N ALA A 585 7.55 5.91 28.60
CA ALA A 585 8.05 4.60 29.02
C ALA A 585 8.63 4.62 30.44
N LEU A 586 9.37 5.67 30.82
CA LEU A 586 9.85 5.86 32.20
C LEU A 586 8.69 6.08 33.18
N LEU A 587 7.64 6.79 32.77
CA LEU A 587 6.47 7.08 33.60
C LEU A 587 5.59 5.85 33.85
N ILE A 588 5.52 4.92 32.89
CA ILE A 588 4.80 3.65 33.02
C ILE A 588 5.68 2.58 33.71
N GLY A 589 7.01 2.69 33.58
CA GLY A 589 7.97 1.74 34.16
C GLY A 589 8.07 1.80 35.68
N THR A 590 8.41 0.66 36.31
CA THR A 590 8.49 0.48 37.77
C THR A 590 9.86 0.79 38.38
N ARG A 591 10.70 1.63 37.75
CA ARG A 591 12.06 1.90 38.25
C ARG A 591 12.03 2.95 39.37
N GLU A 592 12.10 2.47 40.60
CA GLU A 592 12.18 3.29 41.81
C GLU A 592 13.65 3.51 42.21
N GLY A 593 14.04 4.77 42.39
CA GLY A 593 15.38 5.14 42.87
C GLY A 593 16.23 5.88 41.83
N LEU A 594 16.22 7.21 41.91
CA LEU A 594 17.13 8.08 41.18
C LEU A 594 18.18 8.62 42.16
N ARG A 595 19.45 8.19 42.03
CA ARG A 595 20.57 8.82 42.74
C ARG A 595 21.31 9.72 41.75
N VAL A 596 21.27 11.03 42.02
CA VAL A 596 22.02 12.01 41.24
C VAL A 596 23.22 12.43 42.08
N GLU A 597 24.41 12.04 41.65
CA GLU A 597 25.66 12.52 42.24
C GLU A 597 26.12 13.77 41.49
N LEU A 598 26.41 14.81 42.26
CA LEU A 598 27.01 16.04 41.75
C LEU A 598 28.48 15.77 41.34
N ALA A 599 28.96 16.45 40.30
CA ALA A 599 30.34 16.32 39.84
C ALA A 599 31.32 16.61 40.98
N ALA A 600 32.32 15.73 41.17
CA ALA A 600 33.23 15.77 42.30
C ALA A 600 34.29 16.89 42.22
N ALA A 601 34.63 17.37 41.00
CA ALA A 601 35.67 18.38 40.79
C ALA A 601 35.07 19.79 40.63
N PRO A 602 35.42 20.77 41.50
CA PRO A 602 34.95 22.17 41.39
C PRO A 602 35.22 22.83 40.04
N VAL A 603 36.30 22.41 39.36
CA VAL A 603 36.72 22.94 38.06
C VAL A 603 35.69 22.66 36.95
N ILE A 604 34.92 21.56 37.05
CA ILE A 604 33.88 21.24 36.07
C ILE A 604 32.78 22.31 36.10
N TYR A 605 32.37 22.77 37.29
CA TYR A 605 31.38 23.84 37.43
C TYR A 605 31.88 25.18 36.89
N ALA A 606 33.18 25.45 37.04
CA ALA A 606 33.80 26.65 36.47
C ALA A 606 33.80 26.65 34.93
N LEU A 607 33.82 25.46 34.29
CA LEU A 607 33.71 25.31 32.83
C LEU A 607 32.26 25.39 32.32
N ILE A 608 31.26 25.02 33.13
CA ILE A 608 29.84 25.06 32.73
C ILE A 608 29.37 26.49 32.48
N ILE A 609 29.80 27.47 33.30
CA ILE A 609 29.38 28.87 33.19
C ILE A 609 29.72 29.47 31.81
N PRO A 610 30.99 29.49 31.35
CA PRO A 610 31.34 30.05 30.05
C PRO A 610 30.74 29.26 28.88
N VAL A 611 30.61 27.93 28.99
CA VAL A 611 29.90 27.11 28.00
C VAL A 611 28.44 27.52 27.87
N THR A 612 27.74 27.67 28.99
CA THR A 612 26.33 28.09 29.01
C THR A 612 26.18 29.46 28.35
N ILE A 613 27.04 30.41 28.69
CA ILE A 613 27.05 31.75 28.08
C ILE A 613 27.29 31.65 26.57
N ALA A 614 28.26 30.84 26.13
CA ALA A 614 28.59 30.67 24.73
C ALA A 614 27.44 30.02 23.92
N VAL A 615 26.77 29.01 24.47
CA VAL A 615 25.59 28.37 23.84
C VAL A 615 24.43 29.35 23.73
N LEU A 616 24.12 30.09 24.80
CA LEU A 616 23.07 31.12 24.78
C LEU A 616 23.40 32.23 23.78
N ALA A 617 24.65 32.67 23.73
CA ALA A 617 25.12 33.65 22.74
C ALA A 617 24.96 33.12 21.31
N ALA A 618 25.38 31.87 21.04
CA ALA A 618 25.24 31.26 19.71
C ALA A 618 23.79 31.20 19.21
N CYS A 619 22.82 31.04 20.12
CA CYS A 619 21.38 31.04 19.80
C CYS A 619 20.81 32.42 19.46
N VAL A 620 21.45 33.51 19.91
CA VAL A 620 20.95 34.89 19.77
C VAL A 620 21.72 35.68 18.72
N LEU A 621 23.02 35.39 18.53
CA LEU A 621 23.88 36.11 17.60
C LEU A 621 23.39 35.97 16.16
N HIS A 622 23.23 37.10 15.44
CA HIS A 622 22.83 37.09 14.04
C HIS A 622 23.98 36.84 13.06
N ASN A 623 25.22 37.08 13.50
CA ASN A 623 26.41 36.90 12.70
C ASN A 623 26.88 35.43 12.77
N ARG A 624 27.03 34.79 11.61
CA ARG A 624 27.40 33.36 11.51
C ARG A 624 28.79 33.07 12.09
N LEU A 625 29.75 33.95 11.84
CA LEU A 625 31.12 33.79 12.33
C LEU A 625 31.15 33.86 13.86
N ALA A 626 30.44 34.85 14.43
CA ALA A 626 30.33 34.98 15.88
C ALA A 626 29.64 33.75 16.51
N ALA A 627 28.57 33.24 15.90
CA ALA A 627 27.89 32.05 16.38
C ALA A 627 28.78 30.80 16.34
N VAL A 628 29.54 30.58 15.26
CA VAL A 628 30.49 29.45 15.18
C VAL A 628 31.59 29.56 16.23
N VAL A 629 32.17 30.75 16.44
CA VAL A 629 33.18 30.95 17.48
C VAL A 629 32.62 30.64 18.87
N CYS A 630 31.38 31.06 19.16
CA CYS A 630 30.70 30.71 20.40
C CYS A 630 30.47 29.19 20.54
N VAL A 631 30.07 28.50 19.46
CA VAL A 631 29.94 27.03 19.48
C VAL A 631 31.28 26.36 19.75
N SER A 632 32.40 26.86 19.20
CA SER A 632 33.71 26.25 19.42
C SER A 632 34.20 26.31 20.87
N VAL A 633 33.73 27.29 21.67
CA VAL A 633 33.99 27.31 23.13
C VAL A 633 33.51 26.01 23.79
N THR A 634 32.41 25.44 23.30
CA THR A 634 31.87 24.17 23.83
C THR A 634 32.81 23.01 23.56
N GLY A 635 33.40 22.92 22.37
CA GLY A 635 34.36 21.87 22.02
C GLY A 635 35.65 21.94 22.84
N PHE A 636 36.21 23.14 23.04
CA PHE A 636 37.39 23.31 23.91
C PHE A 636 37.08 23.00 25.38
N ALA A 637 35.89 23.37 25.86
CA ALA A 637 35.47 23.02 27.22
C ALA A 637 35.30 21.50 27.40
N VAL A 638 34.75 20.79 26.40
CA VAL A 638 34.69 19.32 26.40
C VAL A 638 36.11 18.71 26.43
N GLY A 639 37.05 19.27 25.67
CA GLY A 639 38.47 18.86 25.74
C GLY A 639 39.07 19.04 27.14
N ALA A 640 38.78 20.15 27.80
CA ALA A 640 39.20 20.37 29.18
C ALA A 640 38.55 19.38 30.16
N ILE A 641 37.26 19.09 29.99
CA ILE A 641 36.55 18.08 30.79
C ILE A 641 37.21 16.70 30.64
N PHE A 642 37.58 16.28 29.42
CA PHE A 642 38.31 15.03 29.20
C PHE A 642 39.66 15.00 29.91
N ALA A 643 40.41 16.10 29.86
CA ALA A 643 41.70 16.20 30.55
C ALA A 643 41.54 16.05 32.07
N PHE A 644 40.54 16.70 32.68
CA PHE A 644 40.27 16.59 34.12
C PHE A 644 39.73 15.23 34.55
N HIS A 645 39.12 14.46 33.64
CA HIS A 645 38.70 13.08 33.90
C HIS A 645 39.80 12.05 33.58
N GLY A 646 41.03 12.49 33.30
CA GLY A 646 42.15 11.57 33.04
C GLY A 646 42.10 10.91 31.66
N ALA A 647 41.44 11.52 30.67
CA ALA A 647 41.36 11.06 29.29
C ALA A 647 42.21 11.94 28.34
N PRO A 648 43.55 11.90 28.42
CA PRO A 648 44.43 12.80 27.67
C PRO A 648 44.36 12.61 26.15
N ASP A 649 44.20 11.38 25.65
CA ASP A 649 44.03 11.12 24.21
C ASP A 649 42.78 11.80 23.64
N LEU A 650 41.64 11.66 24.35
CA LEU A 650 40.38 12.32 23.96
C LEU A 650 40.50 13.85 24.05
N ALA A 651 41.20 14.37 25.05
CA ALA A 651 41.43 15.80 25.18
C ALA A 651 42.24 16.37 24.01
N VAL A 652 43.38 15.75 23.68
CA VAL A 652 44.24 16.18 22.57
C VAL A 652 43.50 16.10 21.24
N THR A 653 42.85 14.96 20.97
CA THR A 653 42.08 14.77 19.72
C THR A 653 40.92 15.76 19.61
N GLN A 654 40.15 15.99 20.68
CA GLN A 654 39.05 16.96 20.69
C GLN A 654 39.55 18.38 20.38
N VAL A 655 40.64 18.82 21.00
CA VAL A 655 41.23 20.16 20.76
C VAL A 655 41.71 20.30 19.31
N LEU A 656 42.34 19.26 18.76
CA LEU A 656 42.83 19.25 17.39
C LEU A 656 41.67 19.27 16.37
N VAL A 657 40.64 18.44 16.58
CA VAL A 657 39.45 18.39 15.73
C VAL A 657 38.69 19.71 15.81
N GLU A 658 38.50 20.28 17.00
CA GLU A 658 37.81 21.56 17.17
C GLU A 658 38.55 22.70 16.44
N THR A 659 39.88 22.74 16.57
CA THR A 659 40.71 23.72 15.85
C THR A 659 40.59 23.56 14.34
N LEU A 660 40.63 22.32 13.83
CA LEU A 660 40.48 22.02 12.41
C LEU A 660 39.09 22.42 11.91
N MET A 661 38.04 22.01 12.61
CA MET A 661 36.65 22.30 12.25
C MET A 661 36.35 23.79 12.29
N MET A 662 36.86 24.52 13.28
CA MET A 662 36.74 25.97 13.36
C MET A 662 37.29 26.62 12.09
N VAL A 663 38.50 26.23 11.64
CA VAL A 663 39.06 26.80 10.42
C VAL A 663 38.28 26.37 9.18
N VAL A 664 37.87 25.11 9.08
CA VAL A 664 37.05 24.61 7.97
C VAL A 664 35.72 25.38 7.89
N PHE A 665 35.04 25.60 9.02
CA PHE A 665 33.82 26.41 9.06
C PHE A 665 34.08 27.85 8.66
N VAL A 666 35.17 28.48 9.11
CA VAL A 666 35.54 29.84 8.69
C VAL A 666 35.76 29.91 7.18
N LEU A 667 36.42 28.91 6.59
CA LEU A 667 36.61 28.81 5.14
C LEU A 667 35.27 28.67 4.40
N VAL A 668 34.37 27.82 4.87
CA VAL A 668 33.03 27.65 4.27
C VAL A 668 32.19 28.91 4.43
N LEU A 669 32.12 29.49 5.63
CA LEU A 669 31.30 30.65 5.95
C LEU A 669 31.69 31.89 5.15
N ARG A 670 32.94 31.99 4.70
CA ARG A 670 33.39 33.07 3.81
C ARG A 670 32.66 33.10 2.46
N THR A 671 32.10 31.97 2.01
CA THR A 671 31.26 31.89 0.79
C THR A 671 29.79 32.25 1.04
N LEU A 672 29.37 32.32 2.30
CA LEU A 672 27.98 32.53 2.69
C LEU A 672 27.76 33.97 3.19
N PRO A 673 26.51 34.50 3.14
CA PRO A 673 26.20 35.80 3.72
C PRO A 673 26.58 35.86 5.20
N PRO A 674 27.18 36.96 5.70
CA PRO A 674 27.69 37.05 7.07
C PRO A 674 26.58 36.95 8.13
N ASN A 675 25.36 37.37 7.77
CA ASN A 675 24.21 37.32 8.64
C ASN A 675 23.32 36.11 8.32
N MET A 676 22.73 35.54 9.36
CA MET A 676 21.70 34.51 9.22
C MET A 676 20.41 35.11 8.65
N ALA A 677 19.72 34.34 7.80
CA ALA A 677 18.41 34.73 7.30
C ALA A 677 17.41 34.79 8.48
N LYS A 678 16.59 35.83 8.54
CA LYS A 678 15.51 35.92 9.54
C LYS A 678 14.51 34.79 9.26
N MET A 679 14.45 33.80 10.14
CA MET A 679 13.45 32.74 10.05
C MET A 679 12.12 33.25 10.62
N SER A 680 11.07 33.33 9.80
CA SER A 680 9.72 33.62 10.26
C SER A 680 8.99 32.33 10.65
N GLY A 681 8.66 32.17 11.94
CA GLY A 681 7.78 31.10 12.44
C GLY A 681 8.43 30.06 13.37
N PHE A 682 7.62 29.51 14.28
CA PHE A 682 7.94 28.39 15.21
C PHE A 682 9.06 28.62 16.25
N ILE A 683 9.51 29.85 16.49
CA ILE A 683 10.61 30.12 17.44
C ILE A 683 10.31 29.55 18.84
N ARG A 684 9.10 29.83 19.37
CA ARG A 684 8.68 29.33 20.69
C ARG A 684 8.60 27.80 20.72
N THR A 685 7.99 27.18 19.70
CA THR A 685 7.87 25.72 19.61
C THR A 685 9.25 25.06 19.54
N ARG A 686 10.17 25.59 18.75
CA ARG A 686 11.55 25.10 18.65
C ARG A 686 12.28 25.21 19.99
N ALA A 687 12.11 26.32 20.70
CA ALA A 687 12.70 26.49 22.03
C ALA A 687 12.16 25.46 23.02
N TRP A 688 10.84 25.26 23.09
CA TRP A 688 10.23 24.25 23.96
C TRP A 688 10.66 22.83 23.62
N VAL A 689 10.73 22.48 22.34
CA VAL A 689 11.24 21.17 21.91
C VAL A 689 12.71 20.99 22.28
N ALA A 690 13.56 22.01 22.09
CA ALA A 690 14.96 21.95 22.47
C ALA A 690 15.15 21.79 24.00
N ILE A 691 14.38 22.53 24.80
CA ILE A 691 14.35 22.38 26.27
C ILE A 691 13.90 20.97 26.63
N GLY A 692 12.82 20.48 26.02
CA GLY A 692 12.32 19.12 26.22
C GLY A 692 13.38 18.07 25.92
N VAL A 693 14.08 18.18 24.79
CA VAL A 693 15.18 17.27 24.42
C VAL A 693 16.30 17.32 25.45
N GLY A 694 16.73 18.51 25.88
CA GLY A 694 17.79 18.66 26.89
C GLY A 694 17.42 18.01 28.23
N VAL A 695 16.19 18.26 28.70
CA VAL A 695 15.66 17.65 29.94
C VAL A 695 15.53 16.13 29.80
N THR A 696 15.04 15.64 28.66
CA THR A 696 14.94 14.20 28.38
C THR A 696 16.31 13.53 28.38
N VAL A 697 17.32 14.08 27.71
CA VAL A 697 18.69 13.53 27.71
C VAL A 697 19.25 13.47 29.13
N MET A 698 19.02 14.51 29.94
CA MET A 698 19.44 14.53 31.34
C MET A 698 18.76 13.43 32.17
N ILE A 699 17.43 13.31 32.07
CA ILE A 699 16.66 12.30 32.82
C ILE A 699 17.04 10.89 32.39
N ILE A 700 17.09 10.61 31.08
CA ILE A 700 17.51 9.31 30.56
C ILE A 700 18.93 9.00 31.01
N GLY A 701 19.87 9.95 30.92
CA GLY A 701 21.25 9.78 31.35
C GLY A 701 21.34 9.45 32.84
N ALA A 702 20.56 10.12 33.69
CA ALA A 702 20.53 9.86 35.12
C ALA A 702 19.98 8.45 35.43
N TYR A 703 18.86 8.05 34.81
CA TYR A 703 18.31 6.69 34.96
C TYR A 703 19.24 5.60 34.40
N ALA A 704 19.92 5.87 33.28
CA ALA A 704 20.87 4.94 32.68
C ALA A 704 22.11 4.73 33.57
N SER A 705 22.63 5.80 34.18
CA SER A 705 23.75 5.71 35.14
C SER A 705 23.37 4.90 36.38
N ASN A 706 22.13 5.03 36.86
CA ASN A 706 21.61 4.26 37.99
C ASN A 706 21.26 2.80 37.64
N ALA A 707 21.21 2.45 36.36
CA ALA A 707 20.88 1.09 35.91
C ALA A 707 22.08 0.13 35.89
N ARG A 708 23.27 0.60 36.29
CA ARG A 708 24.49 -0.24 36.33
C ARG A 708 24.40 -1.22 37.50
N VAL A 709 24.43 -2.52 37.19
CA VAL A 709 24.32 -3.61 38.17
C VAL A 709 25.58 -4.48 38.25
N ALA A 710 26.54 -4.30 37.34
CA ALA A 710 27.76 -5.10 37.25
C ALA A 710 28.99 -4.18 37.16
N ASP A 711 30.14 -4.70 37.60
CA ASP A 711 31.41 -3.99 37.51
C ASP A 711 31.76 -3.70 36.04
N PRO A 712 32.21 -2.47 35.72
CA PRO A 712 32.54 -2.11 34.36
C PRO A 712 33.81 -2.83 33.89
N ILE A 713 33.76 -3.39 32.68
CA ILE A 713 34.91 -4.05 32.05
C ILE A 713 36.14 -3.14 31.94
N GLY A 714 35.94 -1.81 31.94
CA GLY A 714 37.00 -0.79 31.90
C GLY A 714 38.05 -0.93 33.01
N LEU A 715 37.72 -1.53 34.16
CA LEU A 715 38.68 -1.78 35.24
C LEU A 715 39.78 -2.78 34.84
N ARG A 716 39.49 -3.68 33.88
CA ARG A 716 40.42 -4.71 33.40
C ARG A 716 41.22 -4.27 32.18
N PHE A 717 40.81 -3.20 31.50
CA PHE A 717 41.43 -2.75 30.24
C PHE A 717 42.91 -2.36 30.37
N PRO A 718 43.39 -1.71 31.45
CA PRO A 718 44.82 -1.41 31.58
C PRO A 718 45.70 -2.66 31.62
N GLU A 719 45.25 -3.69 32.33
CA GLU A 719 45.96 -4.99 32.41
C GLU A 719 45.91 -5.72 31.06
N ILE A 720 44.75 -5.76 30.42
CA ILE A 720 44.57 -6.36 29.08
C ILE A 720 45.44 -5.66 28.05
N ALA A 721 45.49 -4.32 28.05
CA ALA A 721 46.30 -3.54 27.12
C ALA A 721 47.80 -3.81 27.28
N TYR A 722 48.27 -3.96 28.52
CA TYR A 722 49.68 -4.26 28.79
C TYR A 722 50.03 -5.73 28.51
N LEU A 723 49.21 -6.69 28.95
CA LEU A 723 49.53 -8.12 28.83
C LEU A 723 49.28 -8.69 27.42
N LEU A 724 48.26 -8.21 26.71
CA LEU A 724 47.90 -8.72 25.38
C LEU A 724 48.38 -7.79 24.25
N GLY A 725 48.33 -6.48 24.44
CA GLY A 725 48.74 -5.50 23.42
C GLY A 725 50.16 -4.95 23.58
N ASP A 726 50.87 -5.32 24.66
CA ASP A 726 52.23 -4.86 25.03
C ASP A 726 52.41 -3.32 25.04
N GLY A 727 51.35 -2.58 25.36
CA GLY A 727 51.34 -1.12 25.38
C GLY A 727 50.86 -0.52 26.69
N LYS A 728 51.44 0.62 27.08
CA LYS A 728 51.04 1.36 28.30
C LYS A 728 49.83 2.27 28.07
N ASN A 729 49.58 2.69 26.83
CA ASN A 729 48.41 3.51 26.51
C ASN A 729 47.19 2.62 26.26
N ALA A 730 46.38 2.41 27.30
CA ALA A 730 45.17 1.58 27.21
C ALA A 730 44.16 2.08 26.16
N VAL A 731 44.09 3.39 25.88
CA VAL A 731 43.18 3.95 24.88
C VAL A 731 43.68 3.61 23.48
N ASN A 732 44.93 3.96 23.17
CA ASN A 732 45.48 3.70 21.83
C ASN A 732 45.52 2.19 21.53
N VAL A 733 45.99 1.36 22.47
CA VAL A 733 46.00 -0.11 22.30
C VAL A 733 44.58 -0.65 22.08
N THR A 734 43.57 -0.08 22.75
CA THR A 734 42.18 -0.46 22.47
C THR A 734 41.78 -0.11 21.04
N LEU A 735 42.15 1.08 20.55
CA LEU A 735 41.79 1.53 19.21
C LEU A 735 42.55 0.82 18.08
N VAL A 736 43.80 0.39 18.29
CA VAL A 736 44.62 -0.17 17.21
C VAL A 736 44.83 -1.68 17.29
N ASP A 737 44.43 -2.31 18.40
CA ASP A 737 44.59 -3.74 18.65
C ASP A 737 43.26 -4.39 19.09
N ILE A 738 42.84 -4.16 20.34
CA ILE A 738 41.71 -4.89 20.97
C ILE A 738 40.37 -4.66 20.24
N ARG A 739 40.13 -3.42 19.80
CA ARG A 739 38.93 -2.97 19.07
C ARG A 739 39.31 -2.27 17.77
N ALA A 740 40.36 -2.74 17.11
CA ALA A 740 40.84 -2.19 15.85
C ALA A 740 39.80 -2.19 14.72
N TRP A 741 38.78 -3.05 14.82
CA TRP A 741 37.64 -3.07 13.90
C TRP A 741 36.80 -1.78 13.94
N ASP A 742 36.60 -1.20 15.13
CA ASP A 742 35.85 0.07 15.29
C ASP A 742 36.60 1.20 14.56
N THR A 743 37.93 1.27 14.75
CA THR A 743 38.80 2.26 14.11
C THR A 743 38.88 2.08 12.58
N LEU A 744 38.89 0.84 12.08
CA LEU A 744 38.81 0.57 10.63
C LEU A 744 37.50 1.12 10.03
N GLY A 745 36.39 0.96 10.76
CA GLY A 745 35.10 1.53 10.40
C GLY A 745 35.13 3.06 10.36
N GLU A 746 35.69 3.69 11.41
CA GLU A 746 35.80 5.14 11.51
C GLU A 746 36.61 5.76 10.36
N ILE A 747 37.80 5.22 10.05
CA ILE A 747 38.60 5.74 8.93
C ILE A 747 37.90 5.53 7.58
N THR A 748 37.11 4.47 7.43
CA THR A 748 36.30 4.25 6.23
C THR A 748 35.20 5.31 6.13
N VAL A 749 34.52 5.64 7.23
CA VAL A 749 33.53 6.74 7.29
C VAL A 749 34.17 8.08 6.92
N LEU A 750 35.38 8.37 7.40
CA LEU A 750 36.11 9.58 7.04
C LEU A 750 36.40 9.66 5.54
N ILE A 751 36.78 8.54 4.92
CA ILE A 751 37.00 8.47 3.47
C ILE A 751 35.69 8.71 2.72
N VAL A 752 34.59 8.07 3.13
CA VAL A 752 33.27 8.28 2.52
C VAL A 752 32.83 9.73 2.64
N ALA A 753 33.01 10.34 3.81
CA ALA A 753 32.71 11.75 4.04
C ALA A 753 33.58 12.66 3.15
N ALA A 754 34.89 12.44 3.09
CA ALA A 754 35.81 13.19 2.21
C ALA A 754 35.37 13.11 0.76
N THR A 755 35.20 11.88 0.26
CA THR A 755 34.85 11.60 -1.13
C THR A 755 33.46 12.15 -1.48
N GLY A 756 32.51 12.10 -0.54
CA GLY A 756 31.19 12.69 -0.67
C GLY A 756 31.23 14.21 -0.76
N VAL A 757 31.98 14.87 0.13
CA VAL A 757 32.20 16.33 0.10
C VAL A 757 32.86 16.72 -1.23
N ALA A 758 33.95 16.06 -1.62
CA ALA A 758 34.63 16.31 -2.88
C ALA A 758 33.68 16.12 -4.09
N SER A 759 32.86 15.07 -4.09
CA SER A 759 31.93 14.80 -5.20
C SER A 759 30.77 15.82 -5.28
N LEU A 760 30.29 16.32 -4.14
CA LEU A 760 29.27 17.38 -4.07
C LEU A 760 29.83 18.74 -4.51
N VAL A 761 31.08 19.05 -4.13
CA VAL A 761 31.74 20.32 -4.48
C VAL A 761 32.18 20.32 -5.95
N PHE A 762 32.70 19.20 -6.45
CA PHE A 762 33.21 19.05 -7.82
C PHE A 762 32.21 18.31 -8.72
N ARG A 763 31.03 18.90 -8.93
CA ARG A 763 29.95 18.32 -9.75
C ARG A 763 30.31 18.13 -11.24
N ILE A 764 31.38 18.76 -11.75
CA ILE A 764 31.74 18.80 -13.19
C ILE A 764 33.24 18.48 -13.46
N GLY A 765 34.05 18.14 -12.45
CA GLY A 765 35.42 17.67 -12.69
C GLY A 765 36.29 17.57 -11.45
N ARG A 766 36.82 16.38 -11.18
CA ARG A 766 37.88 16.16 -10.19
C ARG A 766 39.21 16.65 -10.78
N TYR A 767 39.72 17.78 -10.30
CA TYR A 767 41.14 18.07 -10.51
C TYR A 767 41.94 17.04 -9.71
N GLY A 768 42.90 16.36 -10.35
CA GLY A 768 43.80 15.41 -9.69
C GLY A 768 44.77 16.10 -8.71
N SER A 769 46.08 15.91 -8.88
CA SER A 769 47.08 16.63 -8.06
C SER A 769 46.83 18.14 -8.04
N GLY A 770 46.88 18.77 -6.86
CA GLY A 770 46.61 20.20 -6.69
C GLY A 770 47.51 21.08 -7.58
N PRO A 771 47.01 22.25 -8.04
CA PRO A 771 47.73 23.09 -8.99
C PRO A 771 49.06 23.58 -8.40
N ARG A 772 50.16 23.42 -9.14
CA ARG A 772 51.51 23.79 -8.71
C ARG A 772 51.94 25.16 -9.24
N LEU A 773 53.07 25.68 -8.76
CA LEU A 773 53.58 26.97 -9.23
C LEU A 773 53.84 26.97 -10.76
N ALA A 774 54.27 25.83 -11.29
CA ALA A 774 54.43 25.60 -12.73
C ALA A 774 53.10 25.74 -13.51
N ASP A 775 51.96 25.41 -12.90
CA ASP A 775 50.64 25.57 -13.53
C ASP A 775 50.14 27.01 -13.46
N ALA A 776 50.57 27.79 -12.46
CA ALA A 776 50.32 29.23 -12.43
C ALA A 776 50.89 29.91 -13.69
N ALA A 777 52.08 29.50 -14.14
CA ALA A 777 52.70 30.00 -15.37
C ALA A 777 51.94 29.63 -16.66
N LYS A 778 51.03 28.65 -16.64
CA LYS A 778 50.17 28.30 -17.79
C LYS A 778 48.96 29.22 -17.91
N THR A 779 48.56 29.87 -16.82
CA THR A 779 47.40 30.79 -16.80
C THR A 779 47.81 32.25 -17.03
N ARG A 780 46.99 33.01 -17.79
CA ARG A 780 47.24 34.43 -18.09
C ARG A 780 47.35 35.30 -16.83
N SER A 781 46.55 35.01 -15.79
CA SER A 781 46.60 35.69 -14.50
C SER A 781 47.84 35.31 -13.69
N GLY A 782 48.21 34.03 -13.66
CA GLY A 782 49.40 33.58 -12.94
C GLY A 782 50.69 34.12 -13.57
N ARG A 783 50.77 34.24 -14.91
CA ARG A 783 51.88 34.95 -15.59
C ARG A 783 51.98 36.42 -15.18
N ARG A 784 50.86 37.12 -15.00
CA ARG A 784 50.84 38.51 -14.51
C ARG A 784 51.31 38.61 -13.07
N ALA A 785 50.83 37.74 -12.19
CA ALA A 785 51.24 37.71 -10.78
C ALA A 785 52.75 37.40 -10.64
N LEU A 786 53.23 36.36 -11.34
CA LEU A 786 54.65 35.99 -11.40
C LEU A 786 55.50 37.13 -12.01
N GLY A 787 54.99 37.81 -13.03
CA GLY A 787 55.66 38.97 -13.63
C GLY A 787 55.73 40.20 -12.71
N ALA A 788 54.68 40.45 -11.92
CA ALA A 788 54.65 41.52 -10.92
C ALA A 788 55.60 41.23 -9.75
N ALA A 789 55.62 39.99 -9.27
CA ALA A 789 56.55 39.53 -8.23
C ALA A 789 58.02 39.69 -8.66
N ARG A 790 58.32 39.41 -9.94
CA ARG A 790 59.64 39.70 -10.55
C ARG A 790 59.99 41.18 -10.59
N LYS A 791 59.01 42.03 -10.89
CA LYS A 791 59.20 43.48 -11.05
C LYS A 791 59.41 44.23 -9.72
N HIS A 792 58.90 43.69 -8.62
CA HIS A 792 59.04 44.25 -7.28
C HIS A 792 60.24 43.71 -6.48
N GLY A 793 61.15 42.96 -7.10
CA GLY A 793 62.34 42.42 -6.40
C GLY A 793 62.00 41.39 -5.32
N THR A 794 60.74 40.96 -5.23
CA THR A 794 60.25 39.94 -4.28
C THR A 794 60.51 38.51 -4.75
N ASP A 795 61.28 38.33 -5.84
CA ASP A 795 61.62 37.05 -6.47
C ASP A 795 62.70 36.30 -5.66
N HIS A 796 62.41 36.03 -4.39
CA HIS A 796 63.14 34.99 -3.65
C HIS A 796 62.58 33.63 -4.10
N LEU A 797 62.98 33.17 -5.29
CA LEU A 797 62.73 31.81 -5.81
C LEU A 797 63.25 30.68 -4.87
N GLY A 798 63.92 31.03 -3.76
CA GLY A 798 64.34 30.14 -2.68
C GLY A 798 63.62 30.32 -1.32
N GLY A 799 62.52 31.09 -1.26
CA GLY A 799 61.77 31.29 -0.01
C GLY A 799 61.08 30.01 0.51
N PHE A 800 60.94 29.89 1.84
CA PHE A 800 60.29 28.74 2.50
C PHE A 800 58.83 28.51 2.05
N LEU A 801 58.12 29.57 1.65
CA LEU A 801 56.78 29.54 1.06
C LEU A 801 56.84 29.98 -0.41
N ARG A 802 56.94 29.04 -1.35
CA ARG A 802 57.13 29.31 -2.78
C ARG A 802 55.86 29.87 -3.45
N GLY A 803 54.69 29.41 -3.02
CA GLY A 803 53.38 29.82 -3.52
C GLY A 803 52.94 31.22 -3.10
N ALA A 804 53.54 31.79 -2.04
CA ALA A 804 53.21 33.12 -1.54
C ALA A 804 53.49 34.24 -2.57
N SER A 805 54.44 34.00 -3.50
CA SER A 805 54.81 34.92 -4.59
C SER A 805 53.69 35.15 -5.62
N VAL A 806 52.71 34.24 -5.71
CA VAL A 806 51.59 34.32 -6.67
C VAL A 806 50.35 34.98 -6.06
N ARG A 807 50.39 35.29 -4.75
CA ARG A 807 49.32 35.95 -4.02
C ARG A 807 49.42 37.47 -4.18
N ASP A 808 48.28 38.14 -4.16
CA ASP A 808 48.21 39.60 -4.19
C ASP A 808 49.04 40.20 -3.04
N PRO A 809 50.02 41.09 -3.32
CA PRO A 809 50.85 41.73 -2.29
C PRO A 809 50.06 42.39 -1.15
N GLU A 810 48.88 42.97 -1.45
CA GLU A 810 48.04 43.63 -0.44
C GLU A 810 47.35 42.62 0.50
N ALA A 811 47.24 41.36 0.10
CA ALA A 811 46.62 40.27 0.87
C ALA A 811 47.65 39.37 1.58
N ARG A 812 48.94 39.73 1.56
CA ARG A 812 50.01 39.01 2.26
C ARG A 812 50.14 39.49 3.71
N SER A 813 50.29 38.55 4.63
CA SER A 813 50.60 38.84 6.03
C SER A 813 52.00 38.37 6.35
N LEU A 814 52.94 39.32 6.49
CA LEU A 814 54.34 39.02 6.84
C LEU A 814 54.45 38.30 8.18
N VAL A 815 53.57 38.64 9.14
CA VAL A 815 53.49 37.97 10.43
C VAL A 815 53.14 36.49 10.24
N LEU A 816 52.09 36.19 9.45
CA LEU A 816 51.67 34.81 9.19
C LEU A 816 52.73 34.01 8.44
N GLU A 817 53.40 34.59 7.45
CA GLU A 817 54.50 33.94 6.73
C GLU A 817 55.69 33.63 7.67
N ALA A 818 56.09 34.58 8.51
CA ALA A 818 57.18 34.39 9.47
C ALA A 818 56.84 33.35 10.54
N THR A 819 55.64 33.40 11.12
CA THR A 819 55.14 32.41 12.08
C THR A 819 55.09 31.03 11.45
N THR A 820 54.58 30.90 10.23
CA THR A 820 54.49 29.60 9.53
C THR A 820 55.87 28.98 9.33
N ARG A 821 56.89 29.78 9.04
CA ARG A 821 58.28 29.28 8.87
C ARG A 821 58.86 28.63 10.12
N VAL A 822 58.50 29.13 11.30
CA VAL A 822 58.97 28.59 12.58
C VAL A 822 58.08 27.45 13.07
N VAL A 823 56.77 27.64 13.01
CA VAL A 823 55.78 26.73 13.62
C VAL A 823 55.60 25.46 12.79
N PHE A 824 55.67 25.53 11.45
CA PHE A 824 55.41 24.37 10.60
C PHE A 824 56.38 23.19 10.86
N PRO A 825 57.72 23.36 10.86
CA PRO A 825 58.64 22.28 11.17
C PRO A 825 58.40 21.69 12.56
N THR A 826 58.13 22.55 13.57
CA THR A 826 57.85 22.12 14.94
C THR A 826 56.56 21.28 15.01
N MET A 827 55.49 21.69 14.33
CA MET A 827 54.25 20.91 14.26
C MET A 827 54.45 19.57 13.54
N MET A 828 55.26 19.52 12.49
CA MET A 828 55.58 18.26 11.81
C MET A 828 56.38 17.31 12.71
N VAL A 829 57.33 17.82 13.49
CA VAL A 829 58.05 17.02 14.50
C VAL A 829 57.10 16.53 15.58
N LEU A 830 56.19 17.40 16.07
CA LEU A 830 55.18 17.02 17.06
C LEU A 830 54.21 15.96 16.51
N SER A 831 53.83 16.06 15.24
CA SER A 831 53.00 15.08 14.54
C SER A 831 53.66 13.70 14.51
N LEU A 832 54.96 13.64 14.17
CA LEU A 832 55.74 12.41 14.21
C LEU A 832 55.93 11.88 15.64
N PHE A 833 56.13 12.77 16.60
CA PHE A 833 56.21 12.41 18.01
C PHE A 833 54.92 11.75 18.48
N PHE A 834 53.74 12.35 18.25
CA PHE A 834 52.47 11.73 18.62
C PHE A 834 52.22 10.41 17.90
N PHE A 835 52.62 10.31 16.63
CA PHE A 835 52.53 9.07 15.87
C PHE A 835 53.33 7.93 16.51
N PHE A 836 54.61 8.14 16.84
CA PHE A 836 55.46 7.10 17.45
C PHE A 836 55.20 6.88 18.94
N ALA A 837 54.79 7.91 19.67
CA ALA A 837 54.58 7.84 21.11
C ALA A 837 53.26 7.15 21.49
N GLY A 838 52.29 7.06 20.56
CA GLY A 838 50.90 6.67 20.81
C GLY A 838 50.71 5.33 21.53
N HIS A 839 51.58 4.36 21.32
CA HIS A 839 51.48 3.05 21.97
C HIS A 839 51.73 3.10 23.49
N ASN A 840 52.46 4.10 23.97
CA ASN A 840 52.88 4.20 25.38
C ASN A 840 52.55 5.54 26.05
N ASN A 841 52.28 6.58 25.28
CA ASN A 841 51.93 7.91 25.74
C ASN A 841 50.74 8.42 24.94
N PRO A 842 50.09 9.52 25.37
CA PRO A 842 48.98 10.10 24.63
C PRO A 842 49.39 10.48 23.19
N GLY A 843 48.62 10.04 22.20
CA GLY A 843 48.96 10.15 20.78
C GLY A 843 48.35 9.03 19.94
N GLY A 844 48.97 8.74 18.79
CA GLY A 844 48.53 7.72 17.83
C GLY A 844 48.44 8.26 16.40
N GLY A 845 48.04 7.40 15.45
CA GLY A 845 47.92 7.75 14.04
C GLY A 845 46.93 8.89 13.78
N PHE A 846 45.85 8.95 14.54
CA PHE A 846 44.80 9.97 14.38
C PHE A 846 45.26 11.37 14.84
N ALA A 847 45.72 11.51 16.09
CA ALA A 847 46.21 12.78 16.63
C ALA A 847 47.43 13.29 15.86
N GLY A 848 48.38 12.39 15.53
CA GLY A 848 49.53 12.72 14.68
C GLY A 848 49.08 13.25 13.32
N GLY A 849 48.13 12.57 12.67
CA GLY A 849 47.60 12.97 11.37
C GLY A 849 46.90 14.33 11.40
N LEU A 850 46.14 14.62 12.47
CA LEU A 850 45.47 15.92 12.66
C LEU A 850 46.47 17.06 12.84
N VAL A 851 47.54 16.86 13.62
CA VAL A 851 48.60 17.88 13.78
C VAL A 851 49.28 18.17 12.44
N ALA A 852 49.59 17.14 11.65
CA ALA A 852 50.12 17.33 10.30
C ALA A 852 49.12 18.05 9.39
N GLY A 853 47.84 17.70 9.46
CA GLY A 853 46.75 18.38 8.76
C GLY A 853 46.67 19.87 9.12
N LEU A 854 46.74 20.23 10.40
CA LEU A 854 46.77 21.62 10.87
C LEU A 854 48.03 22.36 10.41
N ALA A 855 49.18 21.69 10.38
CA ALA A 855 50.42 22.27 9.85
C ALA A 855 50.29 22.60 8.35
N LEU A 856 49.68 21.70 7.57
CA LEU A 856 49.41 21.92 6.14
C LEU A 856 48.38 23.02 5.92
N LEU A 857 47.36 23.09 6.78
CA LEU A 857 46.37 24.16 6.78
C LEU A 857 47.03 25.52 7.08
N LEU A 858 47.96 25.60 8.03
CA LEU A 858 48.73 26.82 8.32
C LEU A 858 49.51 27.27 7.08
N ARG A 859 50.19 26.35 6.38
CA ARG A 859 50.86 26.65 5.10
C ARG A 859 49.90 27.09 4.01
N TYR A 860 48.72 26.48 3.92
CA TYR A 860 47.69 26.90 2.98
C TYR A 860 47.19 28.33 3.27
N LEU A 861 46.95 28.69 4.54
CA LEU A 861 46.54 30.04 4.92
C LEU A 861 47.61 31.09 4.59
N ALA A 862 48.89 30.75 4.76
CA ALA A 862 50.01 31.64 4.45
C ALA A 862 50.28 31.76 2.93
N GLY A 863 50.48 30.64 2.24
CA GLY A 863 50.97 30.60 0.85
C GLY A 863 49.90 30.35 -0.23
N GLY A 864 48.64 30.12 0.13
CA GLY A 864 47.54 29.86 -0.81
C GLY A 864 47.57 28.48 -1.46
N ARG A 865 46.69 28.23 -2.43
CA ARG A 865 46.49 26.89 -3.01
C ARG A 865 47.73 26.29 -3.70
N TYR A 866 48.57 27.13 -4.29
CA TYR A 866 49.76 26.68 -5.01
C TYR A 866 50.85 26.20 -4.05
N GLU A 867 50.93 26.80 -2.87
CA GLU A 867 51.86 26.38 -1.81
C GLU A 867 51.54 24.96 -1.31
N LEU A 868 50.25 24.64 -1.18
CA LEU A 868 49.82 23.30 -0.78
C LEU A 868 50.24 22.23 -1.79
N GLY A 869 50.19 22.55 -3.10
CA GLY A 869 50.63 21.69 -4.19
C GLY A 869 52.16 21.50 -4.28
N GLU A 870 52.93 22.52 -3.89
CA GLU A 870 54.39 22.44 -3.76
C GLU A 870 54.83 21.69 -2.49
N THR A 871 54.04 21.78 -1.41
CA THR A 871 54.34 21.12 -0.14
C THR A 871 54.06 19.62 -0.18
N ILE A 872 52.88 19.23 -0.67
CA ILE A 872 52.50 17.82 -0.83
C ILE A 872 52.07 17.59 -2.29
N PRO A 873 52.98 17.07 -3.13
CA PRO A 873 52.74 16.84 -4.55
C PRO A 873 51.75 15.71 -4.86
N PHE A 874 51.32 14.95 -3.83
CA PHE A 874 50.46 13.77 -3.96
C PHE A 874 48.97 14.12 -4.13
N ASP A 875 48.25 13.20 -4.75
CA ASP A 875 46.79 13.25 -4.87
C ASP A 875 46.14 12.86 -3.53
N ALA A 876 45.16 13.66 -3.08
CA ALA A 876 44.50 13.43 -1.78
C ALA A 876 43.72 12.10 -1.78
N GLY A 877 43.09 11.74 -2.90
CA GLY A 877 42.41 10.46 -3.05
C GLY A 877 43.37 9.27 -3.03
N ARG A 878 44.60 9.43 -3.55
CA ARG A 878 45.64 8.40 -3.44
C ARG A 878 46.14 8.22 -2.01
N LEU A 879 46.27 9.31 -1.24
CA LEU A 879 46.63 9.24 0.17
C LEU A 879 45.54 8.55 1.00
N LEU A 880 44.27 8.92 0.78
CA LEU A 880 43.11 8.27 1.40
C LEU A 880 43.05 6.76 1.08
N GLY A 881 43.18 6.41 -0.22
CA GLY A 881 43.15 5.02 -0.66
C GLY A 881 44.36 4.20 -0.18
N ALA A 882 45.56 4.78 -0.21
CA ALA A 882 46.77 4.13 0.31
C ALA A 882 46.68 3.91 1.81
N GLY A 883 46.19 4.89 2.57
CA GLY A 883 46.00 4.76 4.01
C GLY A 883 45.02 3.63 4.35
N LEU A 884 43.87 3.58 3.66
CA LEU A 884 42.90 2.48 3.84
C LEU A 884 43.48 1.12 3.45
N MET A 885 44.20 1.04 2.33
CA MET A 885 44.85 -0.21 1.90
C MET A 885 45.91 -0.68 2.91
N ILE A 886 46.66 0.24 3.52
CA ILE A 886 47.65 -0.07 4.54
C ILE A 886 46.97 -0.56 5.83
N SER A 887 45.92 0.13 6.33
CA SER A 887 45.20 -0.30 7.52
C SER A 887 44.44 -1.61 7.31
N ALA A 888 43.72 -1.75 6.19
CA ALA A 888 43.00 -3.00 5.85
C ALA A 888 43.98 -4.15 5.55
N GLY A 889 45.13 -3.84 4.93
CA GLY A 889 46.21 -4.79 4.73
C GLY A 889 46.79 -5.27 6.05
N ALA A 890 47.16 -4.35 6.96
CA ALA A 890 47.64 -4.68 8.30
C ALA A 890 46.63 -5.53 9.08
N ALA A 891 45.33 -5.24 8.94
CA ALA A 891 44.25 -6.02 9.53
C ALA A 891 44.14 -7.46 8.97
N ALA A 892 44.42 -7.65 7.69
CA ALA A 892 44.29 -8.94 7.01
C ALA A 892 45.57 -9.80 7.07
N VAL A 893 46.74 -9.19 7.24
CA VAL A 893 48.05 -9.88 7.21
C VAL A 893 48.13 -11.00 8.24
N SER A 894 47.55 -10.84 9.43
CA SER A 894 47.54 -11.87 10.48
C SER A 894 46.88 -13.19 10.04
N ILE A 895 45.89 -13.14 9.15
CA ILE A 895 45.20 -14.33 8.60
C ILE A 895 46.18 -15.23 7.84
N PHE A 896 47.13 -14.65 7.11
CA PHE A 896 48.14 -15.41 6.36
C PHE A 896 49.12 -16.17 7.26
N PHE A 897 49.18 -15.80 8.54
CA PHE A 897 49.97 -16.47 9.58
C PHE A 897 49.13 -17.38 10.49
N GLY A 898 47.87 -17.65 10.14
CA GLY A 898 46.96 -18.52 10.91
C GLY A 898 46.39 -17.88 12.18
N ALA A 899 46.61 -16.57 12.38
CA ALA A 899 46.00 -15.81 13.48
C ALA A 899 44.67 -15.16 13.03
N PRO A 900 43.74 -14.86 13.96
CA PRO A 900 42.56 -14.07 13.63
C PRO A 900 42.90 -12.72 12.98
N PRO A 901 42.01 -12.13 12.15
CA PRO A 901 42.20 -10.77 11.64
C PRO A 901 42.44 -9.77 12.79
N LEU A 902 43.20 -8.71 12.50
CA LEU A 902 43.57 -7.64 13.45
C LEU A 902 44.40 -8.08 14.65
N SER A 903 45.00 -9.28 14.63
CA SER A 903 45.97 -9.67 15.66
C SER A 903 47.28 -8.91 15.46
N SER A 904 47.80 -8.32 16.54
CA SER A 904 49.12 -7.68 16.54
C SER A 904 50.23 -8.67 16.93
N ALA A 905 51.42 -8.40 16.41
CA ALA A 905 52.70 -8.99 16.77
C ALA A 905 53.71 -7.92 17.21
N VAL A 906 54.59 -8.30 18.14
CA VAL A 906 55.67 -7.48 18.69
C VAL A 906 57.03 -8.04 18.26
N PHE A 907 57.91 -7.16 17.81
CA PHE A 907 59.27 -7.49 17.38
C PHE A 907 60.28 -6.69 18.21
N GLU A 908 61.16 -7.36 18.94
CA GLU A 908 62.19 -6.73 19.77
C GLU A 908 63.58 -6.92 19.15
N THR A 909 64.37 -5.84 19.03
CA THR A 909 65.75 -5.90 18.53
C THR A 909 66.64 -4.85 19.21
N THR A 910 67.93 -5.14 19.33
CA THR A 910 68.94 -4.23 19.89
C THR A 910 69.68 -3.49 18.78
N LEU A 911 69.48 -2.18 18.68
CA LEU A 911 70.19 -1.34 17.70
C LEU A 911 71.49 -0.77 18.31
N PRO A 912 72.63 -0.79 17.59
CA PRO A 912 73.95 -0.42 18.13
C PRO A 912 74.09 1.01 18.68
N VAL A 913 73.15 1.92 18.34
CA VAL A 913 73.15 3.33 18.75
C VAL A 913 71.92 3.70 19.59
N PHE A 914 70.82 2.96 19.45
CA PHE A 914 69.52 3.32 20.00
C PHE A 914 69.06 2.41 21.15
N GLY A 915 69.82 1.36 21.46
CA GLY A 915 69.48 0.39 22.52
C GLY A 915 68.38 -0.59 22.11
N ASP A 916 67.65 -1.11 23.08
CA ASP A 916 66.50 -2.01 22.87
C ASP A 916 65.35 -1.25 22.19
N VAL A 917 64.97 -1.68 20.98
CA VAL A 917 63.86 -1.12 20.22
C VAL A 917 62.77 -2.18 20.06
N LYS A 918 61.56 -1.83 20.52
CA LYS A 918 60.35 -2.63 20.32
C LYS A 918 59.51 -2.06 19.19
N PHE A 919 59.15 -2.91 18.23
CA PHE A 919 58.29 -2.57 17.09
C PHE A 919 57.00 -3.38 17.15
N HIS A 920 55.87 -2.67 17.20
CA HIS A 920 54.55 -3.27 17.21
C HIS A 920 53.96 -3.17 15.81
N SER A 921 53.50 -4.29 15.25
CA SER A 921 52.82 -4.31 13.94
C SER A 921 51.57 -3.42 13.89
N ALA A 922 50.93 -3.14 15.03
CA ALA A 922 49.85 -2.16 15.16
C ALA A 922 50.25 -0.74 14.70
N LEU A 923 51.55 -0.40 14.73
CA LEU A 923 52.05 0.86 14.18
C LEU A 923 51.79 0.98 12.67
N ILE A 924 51.81 -0.14 11.92
CA ILE A 924 51.49 -0.16 10.48
C ILE A 924 50.02 0.22 10.26
N PHE A 925 49.14 -0.26 11.13
CA PHE A 925 47.73 0.11 11.12
C PHE A 925 47.56 1.62 11.38
N ASP A 926 48.30 2.16 12.35
CA ASP A 926 48.38 3.59 12.65
C ASP A 926 48.96 4.44 11.51
N VAL A 927 49.92 3.92 10.72
CA VAL A 927 50.40 4.61 9.50
C VAL A 927 49.25 4.82 8.53
N GLY A 928 48.42 3.79 8.33
CA GLY A 928 47.27 3.91 7.44
C GLY A 928 46.27 4.96 7.93
N ILE A 929 45.96 4.99 9.24
CA ILE A 929 45.11 6.01 9.87
C ILE A 929 45.70 7.41 9.65
N TYR A 930 46.99 7.59 9.94
CA TYR A 930 47.69 8.86 9.76
C TYR A 930 47.56 9.39 8.33
N LEU A 931 47.77 8.52 7.33
CA LEU A 931 47.64 8.88 5.92
C LEU A 931 46.20 9.24 5.53
N VAL A 932 45.20 8.53 6.06
CA VAL A 932 43.78 8.86 5.83
C VAL A 932 43.45 10.24 6.39
N VAL A 933 43.86 10.55 7.63
CA VAL A 933 43.57 11.84 8.26
C VAL A 933 44.26 12.99 7.52
N VAL A 934 45.53 12.83 7.14
CA VAL A 934 46.26 13.83 6.34
C VAL A 934 45.60 14.00 4.96
N GLY A 935 45.22 12.89 4.32
CA GLY A 935 44.51 12.87 3.05
C GLY A 935 43.17 13.61 3.11
N LEU A 936 42.39 13.41 4.18
CA LEU A 936 41.11 14.07 4.42
C LEU A 936 41.29 15.58 4.52
N VAL A 937 42.23 16.05 5.35
CA VAL A 937 42.48 17.49 5.51
C VAL A 937 42.93 18.12 4.20
N LEU A 938 43.80 17.44 3.44
CA LEU A 938 44.21 17.88 2.11
C LEU A 938 43.03 17.98 1.13
N ASP A 939 42.13 17.01 1.14
CA ASP A 939 40.96 16.98 0.26
C ASP A 939 39.96 18.09 0.60
N ILE A 940 39.71 18.33 1.90
CA ILE A 940 38.87 19.45 2.39
C ILE A 940 39.48 20.79 1.98
N LEU A 941 40.78 21.00 2.21
CA LEU A 941 41.45 22.26 1.86
C LEU A 941 41.45 22.52 0.36
N ARG A 942 41.65 21.48 -0.46
CA ARG A 942 41.61 21.60 -1.93
C ARG A 942 40.21 21.87 -2.44
N SER A 943 39.20 21.12 -1.96
CA SER A 943 37.81 21.26 -2.40
C SER A 943 37.21 22.62 -2.04
N LEU A 944 37.36 23.06 -0.79
CA LEU A 944 36.86 24.35 -0.33
C LEU A 944 37.70 25.53 -0.83
N GLY A 945 39.03 25.36 -0.84
CA GLY A 945 39.96 26.41 -1.25
C GLY A 945 39.90 26.76 -2.73
N ALA A 946 39.75 25.75 -3.61
CA ALA A 946 39.63 25.98 -5.04
C ALA A 946 38.39 26.80 -5.40
N ARG A 947 37.27 26.58 -4.70
CA ARG A 947 36.00 27.27 -4.97
C ARG A 947 35.98 28.71 -4.47
N LEU A 948 36.54 28.97 -3.29
CA LEU A 948 36.70 30.31 -2.72
C LEU A 948 37.44 31.28 -3.67
N GLU A 949 38.45 30.80 -4.39
CA GLU A 949 39.21 31.63 -5.32
C GLU A 949 38.56 31.78 -6.70
N LEU A 950 37.73 30.83 -7.14
CA LEU A 950 36.92 30.97 -8.36
C LEU A 950 35.87 32.06 -8.18
N ASP A 951 35.15 32.06 -7.06
CA ASP A 951 34.16 33.09 -6.75
C ASP A 951 34.81 34.49 -6.62
N ALA A 952 35.98 34.57 -5.98
CA ALA A 952 36.73 35.83 -5.89
C ALA A 952 37.22 36.34 -7.26
N ARG A 953 37.56 35.43 -8.18
CA ARG A 953 37.95 35.78 -9.57
C ARG A 953 36.78 36.29 -10.37
N ASP A 954 35.63 35.63 -10.32
CA ASP A 954 34.43 36.07 -11.04
C ASP A 954 34.03 37.49 -10.62
N VAL A 955 34.09 37.79 -9.32
CA VAL A 955 33.82 39.14 -8.78
C VAL A 955 34.86 40.17 -9.26
N THR A 956 36.14 39.81 -9.29
CA THR A 956 37.22 40.71 -9.73
C THR A 956 37.16 40.97 -11.23
N GLU A 957 36.87 39.95 -12.04
CA GLU A 957 36.71 40.07 -13.48
C GLU A 957 35.45 40.88 -13.84
N LEU A 958 34.36 40.72 -13.07
CA LEU A 958 33.18 41.58 -13.19
C LEU A 958 33.50 43.04 -12.87
N ARG A 959 34.27 43.30 -11.79
CA ARG A 959 34.75 44.64 -11.43
C ARG A 959 35.63 45.25 -12.52
N GLU A 960 36.56 44.48 -13.08
CA GLU A 960 37.39 44.94 -14.20
C GLU A 960 36.57 45.21 -15.47
N ARG A 961 35.57 44.38 -15.78
CA ARG A 961 34.66 44.63 -16.93
C ARG A 961 33.84 45.90 -16.71
N LEU A 962 33.36 46.13 -15.49
CA LEU A 962 32.62 47.34 -15.12
C LEU A 962 33.53 48.60 -15.11
N SER A 963 34.77 48.49 -14.63
CA SER A 963 35.73 49.60 -14.64
C SER A 963 36.20 49.92 -16.07
N ARG A 964 36.44 48.92 -16.92
CA ARG A 964 36.72 49.13 -18.36
C ARG A 964 35.53 49.74 -19.10
N ARG A 965 34.29 49.35 -18.77
CA ARG A 965 33.08 50.01 -19.29
C ARG A 965 32.95 51.46 -18.82
N ARG A 966 33.33 51.78 -17.58
CA ARG A 966 33.38 53.16 -17.06
C ARG A 966 34.47 53.99 -17.74
N MET A 967 35.67 53.43 -17.95
CA MET A 967 36.78 54.09 -18.63
C MET A 967 36.50 54.31 -20.14
N SER A 968 35.83 53.36 -20.79
CA SER A 968 35.36 53.49 -22.18
C SER A 968 34.28 54.58 -22.34
N LYS A 969 33.47 54.85 -21.30
CA LYS A 969 32.50 55.96 -21.28
C LYS A 969 33.11 57.30 -20.86
N SER A 970 34.32 57.31 -20.30
CA SER A 970 34.99 58.52 -19.80
C SER A 970 35.93 59.18 -20.83
N GLY A 971 36.04 58.63 -22.05
CA GLY A 971 36.82 59.22 -23.15
C GLY A 971 36.19 60.44 -23.82
N SER A 972 35.03 60.90 -23.37
CA SER A 972 34.38 62.10 -23.86
C SER A 972 33.78 62.88 -22.68
N LEU A 973 34.50 63.92 -22.23
CA LEU A 973 34.04 65.19 -21.62
C LEU A 973 35.00 65.68 -20.52
N PRO A 974 35.22 67.01 -20.40
CA PRO A 974 36.32 67.60 -19.64
C PRO A 974 36.03 67.79 -18.15
N LEU A 975 37.12 68.07 -17.42
CA LEU A 975 37.26 68.34 -15.99
C LEU A 975 36.13 69.19 -15.36
N GLY A 976 35.65 68.73 -14.20
CA GLY A 976 34.87 69.52 -13.23
C GLY A 976 34.86 68.86 -11.85
N ARG A 977 35.44 69.56 -10.86
CA ARG A 977 35.50 69.22 -9.41
C ARG A 977 34.12 68.92 -8.79
N PHE A 978 34.07 67.98 -7.84
CA PHE A 978 33.47 68.07 -6.48
C PHE A 978 33.56 66.66 -5.83
N SER A 979 34.51 66.43 -4.92
CA SER A 979 34.42 66.55 -3.45
C SER A 979 33.89 65.27 -2.76
N LEU A 980 34.74 64.70 -1.90
CA LEU A 980 34.52 63.57 -0.99
C LEU A 980 33.46 63.88 0.07
N LEU A 981 32.59 62.91 0.41
CA LEU A 981 32.46 62.29 1.74
C LEU A 981 31.24 61.34 1.80
N ASP A 982 31.28 60.50 2.84
CA ASP A 982 30.62 59.22 3.09
C ASP A 982 29.08 59.15 3.10
N ASP A 983 28.61 57.89 3.23
CA ASP A 983 27.27 57.41 3.56
C ASP A 983 26.29 57.13 2.41
N ASP A 984 26.35 55.90 1.87
CA ASP A 984 25.23 54.94 1.97
C ASP A 984 25.58 53.60 1.27
N LYS A 985 25.90 52.58 2.07
CA LYS A 985 26.03 51.19 1.59
C LYS A 985 24.77 50.40 1.96
N ASN A 986 23.65 50.62 1.28
CA ASN A 986 22.50 49.71 1.35
C ASN A 986 21.42 49.96 0.26
N ALA A 987 21.78 50.06 -1.02
CA ALA A 987 20.74 50.18 -2.06
C ALA A 987 21.12 49.69 -3.47
N VAL A 988 21.77 48.54 -3.65
CA VAL A 988 21.74 47.85 -4.97
C VAL A 988 21.87 46.33 -4.80
N SER A 989 20.77 45.63 -4.52
CA SER A 989 20.59 44.22 -4.91
C SER A 989 19.14 43.77 -4.78
N GLN A 990 18.22 44.48 -5.44
CA GLN A 990 16.88 43.95 -5.74
C GLN A 990 16.43 44.52 -7.08
N LYS A 991 16.79 43.83 -8.16
CA LYS A 991 16.03 43.67 -9.42
C LYS A 991 16.93 43.10 -10.50
N ALA A 992 16.93 41.78 -10.60
CA ALA A 992 17.13 41.07 -11.86
C ALA A 992 16.04 39.98 -11.91
N PRO A 993 15.29 39.82 -13.03
CA PRO A 993 14.26 38.80 -13.13
C PRO A 993 14.91 37.42 -13.29
N PRO A 994 14.28 36.33 -12.81
CA PRO A 994 14.82 34.99 -13.00
C PRO A 994 14.63 34.55 -14.46
N VAL A 995 15.72 34.17 -15.11
CA VAL A 995 15.67 33.40 -16.36
C VAL A 995 15.42 31.94 -15.96
N HIS A 996 14.18 31.48 -16.13
CA HIS A 996 13.83 30.08 -16.01
C HIS A 996 14.22 29.35 -17.31
N LEU A 997 15.11 28.37 -17.20
CA LEU A 997 15.22 27.26 -18.14
C LEU A 997 14.62 26.04 -17.43
N HIS A 998 13.42 25.64 -17.84
CA HIS A 998 12.96 24.25 -17.73
C HIS A 998 11.84 23.99 -18.74
N GLU A 999 12.10 23.00 -19.59
CA GLU A 999 11.30 21.79 -19.84
C GLU A 999 9.77 21.86 -19.80
N MET A 1000 9.19 21.24 -20.83
CA MET A 1000 7.79 21.12 -21.21
C MET A 1000 6.87 20.60 -20.10
N PRO A 1001 5.60 21.06 -20.04
CA PRO A 1001 4.55 20.39 -19.29
C PRO A 1001 3.71 19.44 -20.15
N VAL A 1002 3.58 18.21 -19.65
CA VAL A 1002 2.55 17.23 -20.04
C VAL A 1002 1.20 17.67 -19.47
N ALA A 1003 0.17 17.60 -20.30
CA ALA A 1003 -1.21 17.99 -20.00
C ALA A 1003 -1.89 17.04 -18.98
N ALA A 1004 -2.66 17.62 -18.07
CA ALA A 1004 -3.68 16.92 -17.29
C ALA A 1004 -4.92 17.80 -17.18
N GLU A 1005 -5.94 17.43 -17.94
CA GLU A 1005 -7.30 17.96 -17.88
C GLU A 1005 -7.99 17.54 -16.58
N ASN A 1006 -8.82 18.42 -16.04
CA ASN A 1006 -9.79 18.08 -15.00
C ASN A 1006 -11.21 18.44 -15.50
N PRO A 1007 -12.20 17.55 -15.34
CA PRO A 1007 -13.52 17.71 -15.92
C PRO A 1007 -14.45 18.49 -14.99
N SER A 1008 -15.24 19.41 -15.55
CA SER A 1008 -16.43 19.97 -14.90
C SER A 1008 -17.59 20.00 -15.89
N GLY A 1009 -18.77 19.59 -15.45
CA GLY A 1009 -20.05 19.84 -16.13
C GLY A 1009 -20.98 20.61 -15.18
N PRO A 1010 -22.28 20.77 -15.52
CA PRO A 1010 -22.82 21.39 -16.74
C PRO A 1010 -23.74 22.57 -16.37
N THR A 1011 -23.87 23.62 -17.18
CA THR A 1011 -25.04 24.53 -17.16
C THR A 1011 -25.30 25.24 -18.50
N SER A 1012 -26.59 25.27 -18.85
CA SER A 1012 -27.36 26.25 -19.66
C SER A 1012 -27.03 26.53 -21.13
N SER A 1013 -27.93 26.04 -22.00
CA SER A 1013 -28.71 26.74 -23.04
C SER A 1013 -28.10 27.89 -23.86
N GLY A 1014 -28.15 27.75 -25.19
CA GLY A 1014 -28.14 28.86 -26.14
C GLY A 1014 -27.84 28.42 -27.58
N ASN A 1015 -28.72 28.78 -28.52
CA ASN A 1015 -28.66 28.53 -29.97
C ASN A 1015 -27.36 28.96 -30.67
N GLU A 1016 -27.03 28.27 -31.77
CA GLU A 1016 -26.64 28.79 -33.12
C GLU A 1016 -25.81 27.71 -33.86
N THR A 1017 -26.38 26.91 -34.75
CA THR A 1017 -26.38 27.02 -36.22
C THR A 1017 -25.03 27.29 -36.93
N THR A 1018 -24.71 26.36 -37.85
CA THR A 1018 -23.93 26.47 -39.12
C THR A 1018 -22.40 26.33 -39.09
N GLY A 1019 -21.88 25.55 -40.06
CA GLY A 1019 -20.53 25.74 -40.62
C GLY A 1019 -19.71 24.48 -40.87
N ASN A 1020 -19.65 24.07 -42.15
CA ASN A 1020 -18.69 23.12 -42.73
C ASN A 1020 -17.22 23.55 -42.56
N ASP A 1021 -16.30 22.56 -42.45
CA ASP A 1021 -15.07 22.38 -43.25
C ASP A 1021 -14.20 21.28 -42.58
N ALA A 1022 -14.02 20.09 -43.16
CA ALA A 1022 -13.06 19.74 -44.23
C ALA A 1022 -11.58 20.00 -43.87
N GLY A 1023 -10.77 18.93 -43.76
CA GLY A 1023 -9.31 19.04 -43.94
C GLY A 1023 -8.40 18.16 -43.08
N GLN A 1024 -8.20 16.91 -43.51
CA GLN A 1024 -6.90 16.25 -43.78
C GLN A 1024 -5.64 16.40 -42.88
N LYS A 1025 -4.96 15.24 -42.73
CA LYS A 1025 -3.55 14.95 -42.31
C LYS A 1025 -3.34 14.84 -40.79
N GLY A 1026 -2.64 13.85 -40.24
CA GLY A 1026 -1.78 12.78 -40.76
C GLY A 1026 -0.87 12.31 -39.61
N ASP A 1027 -0.61 11.01 -39.51
CA ASP A 1027 0.43 10.31 -38.74
C ASP A 1027 1.08 11.00 -37.53
N ARG A 1028 0.77 10.49 -36.32
CA ARG A 1028 1.73 9.87 -35.39
C ARG A 1028 1.04 9.21 -34.21
#